data_AF-A0A8J5FBU7-F1
#
_entry.id   AF-A0A8J5FBU7-F1
#
_cell.length_a   1.000
_cell.length_b   1.000
_cell.length_c   1.000
_cell.angle_alpha   90.00
_cell.angle_beta   90.00
_cell.angle_gamma   90.00
#
_symmetry.space_group_name_H-M   'P 1'
#
loop_
_entity.id
_entity.type
_entity.pdbx_description
1 polymer ?
#
loop_
_entity_poly.entity_id
_entity_poly.type
_entity_poly.pdbx_seq_one_letter_code
_entity_poly.pdbx_strand_id
1 'polypeptide(L)'
;MASSGPSLDDCLKLLRGQRDEQKLAGLLLASKLCHGDDATAVLKVYDAVGACFLQRLILTGMGKGSGGFRSGEDKEAYLRLSITLLAALCRVPEIASSEDMVSKVPLVAEIVTKSSDSSIFEECYEFLLLVAVASDGGVAKFYQPGVFDMLASHITTLNDGTRALEFAMQLLQLLVNRLSIGFVISENLPLILSMVTLISRQFAVLQNAFKFDALHMLTSLLSSNNTMFHEALRMMPSNTWAAQVHVGISEILRNRVVSAEKLQALLLADLMMSILGVNWLLNQIQLQHDQEIIPVDKFVFLVLESSRVEVAILLNELAYLKYEPSSSSSDALGIIIQKQQNLALSFSLIEKIIKLLSNVSDAKGTFFFASCLGFNLIWVDGRGKRMNSGGKGSIIRGQAATFSLVGHGWELTDGDVWGCWLIGEFGLRKENSFYSPMKDSTLTKMVSGLEETINLIFDFLQDSKDHGQRKGDDLLAAVRIVGSYLAEVPIACQEKMRALLGYLLSVEGQDETSPFYSICFLLPWLCQITMHIDGCKALASAGGHREIVECLVNMVGSNSQIVDDKDTVFLACDTIMNLLLSRKELKDWIEWSDFVNLLHALIFWNENCKDPSVMMMVSSICCLVLDLTSEESLLNQSSFDQSSLEKLSHLIARSLNQGELEYLKDHSDLHQIISAGYCNWADRFPSVRNAVENS
;
A
#
# COMPACT_ATOMS: atom_id res chain seq x y z
N MET A 1 -41.46 -5.18 67.15
CA MET A 1 -41.56 -4.06 66.18
C MET A 1 -40.28 -4.09 65.36
N ALA A 2 -40.32 -4.69 64.17
CA ALA A 2 -39.19 -4.67 63.25
C ALA A 2 -39.22 -3.33 62.51
N SER A 3 -38.21 -2.49 62.72
CA SER A 3 -38.03 -1.27 61.94
C SER A 3 -37.86 -1.65 60.47
N SER A 4 -38.82 -1.28 59.62
CA SER A 4 -38.68 -1.36 58.17
C SER A 4 -37.37 -0.67 57.78
N GLY A 5 -36.49 -1.37 57.06
CA GLY A 5 -35.23 -0.81 56.58
C GLY A 5 -35.45 0.48 55.77
N PRO A 6 -34.43 1.34 55.64
CA PRO A 6 -34.55 2.60 54.92
C PRO A 6 -35.02 2.37 53.48
N SER A 7 -36.03 3.13 53.04
CA SER A 7 -36.58 3.04 51.68
C SER A 7 -35.76 3.88 50.68
N LEU A 8 -35.92 3.60 49.37
CA LEU A 8 -35.30 4.42 48.32
C LEU A 8 -35.72 5.89 48.41
N ASP A 9 -36.96 6.18 48.79
CA ASP A 9 -37.45 7.56 48.98
C ASP A 9 -36.76 8.28 50.14
N ASP A 10 -36.43 7.57 51.22
CA ASP A 10 -35.68 8.15 52.34
C ASP A 10 -34.23 8.45 51.95
N CYS A 11 -33.65 7.60 51.09
CA CYS A 11 -32.35 7.86 50.46
C CYS A 11 -32.38 9.11 49.58
N LEU A 12 -33.39 9.25 48.70
CA LEU A 12 -33.52 10.40 47.80
C LEU A 12 -33.71 11.73 48.58
N LYS A 13 -34.40 11.70 49.73
CA LYS A 13 -34.53 12.88 50.60
C LYS A 13 -33.17 13.33 51.16
N LEU A 14 -32.32 12.39 51.57
CA LEU A 14 -30.97 12.70 52.05
C LEU A 14 -30.08 13.28 50.94
N LEU A 15 -30.16 12.71 49.73
CA LEU A 15 -29.41 13.19 48.55
C LEU A 15 -29.81 14.60 48.11
N ARG A 16 -31.09 14.97 48.27
CA ARG A 16 -31.59 16.34 48.01
C ARG A 16 -31.26 17.33 49.14
N GLY A 17 -30.59 16.88 50.21
CA GLY A 17 -30.16 17.72 51.33
C GLY A 17 -29.18 18.83 50.90
N GLN A 18 -29.18 19.94 51.63
CA GLN A 18 -28.30 21.09 51.34
C GLN A 18 -26.85 20.87 51.79
N ARG A 19 -26.63 19.96 52.76
CA ARG A 19 -25.31 19.70 53.35
C ARG A 19 -24.63 18.51 52.67
N ASP A 20 -23.34 18.64 52.39
CA ASP A 20 -22.55 17.59 51.74
C ASP A 20 -22.50 16.31 52.60
N GLU A 21 -22.54 16.40 53.94
CA GLU A 21 -22.60 15.22 54.80
C GLU A 21 -23.90 14.42 54.64
N GLN A 22 -25.02 15.10 54.39
CA GLN A 22 -26.31 14.44 54.12
C GLN A 22 -26.28 13.71 52.78
N LYS A 23 -25.65 14.33 51.77
CA LYS A 23 -25.48 13.72 50.45
C LYS A 23 -24.56 12.50 50.51
N LEU A 24 -23.46 12.56 51.25
CA LEU A 24 -22.56 11.42 51.47
C LEU A 24 -23.27 10.27 52.20
N ALA A 25 -24.05 10.56 53.24
CA ALA A 25 -24.85 9.56 53.94
C ALA A 25 -25.91 8.93 53.01
N GLY A 26 -26.54 9.74 52.15
CA GLY A 26 -27.45 9.27 51.12
C GLY A 26 -26.77 8.36 50.09
N LEU A 27 -25.55 8.69 49.64
CA LEU A 27 -24.79 7.85 48.70
C LEU A 27 -24.41 6.49 49.30
N LEU A 28 -24.07 6.45 50.58
CA LEU A 28 -23.81 5.19 51.30
C LEU A 28 -25.06 4.32 51.47
N LEU A 29 -26.25 4.94 51.52
CA LEU A 29 -27.52 4.21 51.49
C LEU A 29 -27.83 3.74 50.06
N ALA A 30 -27.58 4.59 49.06
CA ALA A 30 -27.78 4.25 47.65
C ALA A 30 -26.98 3.02 47.23
N SER A 31 -25.72 2.89 47.66
CA SER A 31 -24.89 1.71 47.36
C SER A 31 -25.40 0.40 47.96
N LYS A 32 -26.28 0.46 48.97
CA LYS A 32 -26.93 -0.71 49.58
C LYS A 32 -28.31 -1.00 48.99
N LEU A 33 -29.00 0.02 48.51
CA LEU A 33 -30.40 -0.05 48.06
C LEU A 33 -30.53 -0.18 46.54
N CYS A 34 -29.57 0.32 45.78
CA CYS A 34 -29.57 0.25 44.32
C CYS A 34 -28.63 -0.87 43.87
N HIS A 35 -29.15 -1.79 43.08
CA HIS A 35 -28.31 -2.72 42.32
C HIS A 35 -27.75 -2.00 41.08
N GLY A 36 -26.53 -2.32 40.67
CA GLY A 36 -25.87 -1.68 39.52
C GLY A 36 -26.64 -1.80 38.21
N ASP A 37 -27.53 -2.79 38.09
CA ASP A 37 -28.32 -3.05 36.90
C ASP A 37 -29.68 -2.32 36.87
N ASP A 38 -30.08 -1.66 37.97
CA ASP A 38 -31.30 -0.85 38.01
C ASP A 38 -31.04 0.57 37.51
N ALA A 39 -30.96 0.72 36.19
CA ALA A 39 -30.75 2.00 35.52
C ALA A 39 -31.75 3.08 35.97
N THR A 40 -32.99 2.69 36.28
CA THR A 40 -34.03 3.65 36.70
C THR A 40 -33.80 4.19 38.11
N ALA A 41 -33.34 3.36 39.04
CA ALA A 41 -32.96 3.79 40.37
C ALA A 41 -31.70 4.65 40.34
N VAL A 42 -30.70 4.26 39.56
CA VAL A 42 -29.44 5.01 39.40
C VAL A 42 -29.70 6.40 38.80
N LEU A 43 -30.58 6.52 37.81
CA LEU A 43 -30.97 7.81 37.23
C LEU A 43 -31.65 8.74 38.27
N LYS A 44 -32.56 8.19 39.10
CA LYS A 44 -33.18 8.96 40.20
C LYS A 44 -32.16 9.42 41.25
N VAL A 45 -31.16 8.58 41.55
CA VAL A 45 -30.06 8.93 42.46
C VAL A 45 -29.22 10.05 41.86
N TYR A 46 -28.87 9.98 40.58
CA TYR A 46 -28.12 11.02 39.87
C TYR A 46 -28.84 12.38 39.94
N ASP A 47 -30.13 12.41 39.58
CA ASP A 47 -30.96 13.61 39.64
C ASP A 47 -31.04 14.22 41.06
N ALA A 48 -31.07 13.35 42.08
CA ALA A 48 -31.13 13.78 43.47
C ALA A 48 -29.79 14.32 44.01
N VAL A 49 -28.65 13.75 43.58
CA VAL A 49 -27.30 14.21 43.96
C VAL A 49 -27.01 15.59 43.37
N GLY A 50 -27.23 15.74 42.06
CA GLY A 50 -27.01 16.94 41.28
C GLY A 50 -25.55 17.21 40.87
N ALA A 51 -25.38 17.70 39.64
CA ALA A 51 -24.11 18.06 38.99
C ALA A 51 -23.14 18.89 39.87
N CYS A 52 -23.66 19.93 40.54
CA CYS A 52 -22.84 20.81 41.37
C CYS A 52 -22.15 20.09 42.54
N PHE A 53 -22.80 19.07 43.12
CA PHE A 53 -22.18 18.31 44.20
C PHE A 53 -21.05 17.43 43.67
N LEU A 54 -21.28 16.73 42.55
CA LEU A 54 -20.24 15.91 41.89
C LEU A 54 -19.02 16.76 41.52
N GLN A 55 -19.25 17.96 40.98
CA GLN A 55 -18.19 18.92 40.67
C GLN A 55 -17.40 19.36 41.91
N ARG A 56 -18.06 19.66 43.03
CA ARG A 56 -17.36 20.01 44.28
C ARG A 56 -16.59 18.83 44.86
N LEU A 57 -17.14 17.62 44.76
CA LEU A 57 -16.53 16.40 45.28
C LEU A 57 -15.19 16.13 44.58
N ILE A 58 -15.17 16.13 43.24
CA ILE A 58 -13.94 15.92 42.46
C ILE A 58 -12.91 17.04 42.70
N LEU A 59 -13.34 18.31 42.72
CA LEU A 59 -12.42 19.43 42.98
C LEU A 59 -11.82 19.40 44.39
N THR A 60 -12.57 18.91 45.38
CA THR A 60 -12.08 18.73 46.75
C THR A 60 -11.02 17.62 46.81
N GLY A 61 -11.25 16.49 46.12
CA GLY A 61 -10.26 15.42 45.97
C GLY A 61 -8.98 15.90 45.26
N MET A 62 -9.11 16.75 44.23
CA MET A 62 -7.98 17.37 43.54
C MET A 62 -7.27 18.48 44.34
N GLY A 63 -7.78 18.85 45.53
CA GLY A 63 -7.22 19.96 46.33
C GLY A 63 -7.47 21.36 45.76
N LYS A 64 -8.41 21.50 44.81
CA LYS A 64 -8.79 22.77 44.16
C LYS A 64 -10.08 23.39 44.77
N GLY A 65 -10.60 22.83 45.86
CA GLY A 65 -11.81 23.33 46.51
C GLY A 65 -11.60 24.61 47.34
N SER A 66 -12.66 25.41 47.52
CA SER A 66 -12.66 26.65 48.32
C SER A 66 -12.49 26.45 49.84
N GLY A 67 -12.41 25.21 50.33
CA GLY A 67 -12.24 24.89 51.76
C GLY A 67 -10.79 24.59 52.12
N GLY A 68 -10.27 25.26 53.16
CA GLY A 68 -8.87 25.24 53.57
C GLY A 68 -8.24 23.86 53.84
N PHE A 69 -6.90 23.87 53.92
CA PHE A 69 -5.96 22.75 54.10
C PHE A 69 -6.56 21.50 54.79
N ARG A 70 -7.05 20.55 53.98
CA ARG A 70 -7.34 19.17 54.41
C ARG A 70 -6.06 18.34 54.37
N SER A 71 -5.97 17.33 55.24
CA SER A 71 -4.84 16.39 55.27
C SER A 71 -4.70 15.66 53.92
N GLY A 72 -3.51 15.12 53.61
CA GLY A 72 -3.29 14.39 52.35
C GLY A 72 -4.21 13.17 52.21
N GLU A 73 -4.45 12.45 53.31
CA GLU A 73 -5.29 11.25 53.36
C GLU A 73 -6.77 11.57 53.09
N ASP A 74 -7.29 12.67 53.66
CA ASP A 74 -8.67 13.08 53.41
C ASP A 74 -8.89 13.39 51.91
N LYS A 75 -7.95 14.10 51.28
CA LYS A 75 -8.03 14.43 49.84
C LYS A 75 -8.09 13.18 48.99
N GLU A 76 -7.26 12.18 49.28
CA GLU A 76 -7.23 10.93 48.54
C GLU A 76 -8.53 10.12 48.71
N ALA A 77 -9.10 10.10 49.92
CA ALA A 77 -10.39 9.46 50.17
C ALA A 77 -11.54 10.11 49.39
N TYR A 78 -11.57 11.46 49.34
CA TYR A 78 -12.54 12.19 48.52
C TYR A 78 -12.33 11.95 47.03
N LEU A 79 -11.07 11.89 46.57
CA LEU A 79 -10.74 11.61 45.17
C LEU A 79 -11.23 10.22 44.76
N ARG A 80 -10.87 9.18 45.51
CA ARG A 80 -11.30 7.79 45.26
C ARG A 80 -12.82 7.68 45.24
N LEU A 81 -13.50 8.24 46.25
CA LEU A 81 -14.97 8.26 46.29
C LEU A 81 -15.56 8.96 45.05
N SER A 82 -14.98 10.10 44.64
CA SER A 82 -15.47 10.85 43.49
C SER A 82 -15.37 10.06 42.19
N ILE A 83 -14.23 9.42 41.94
CA ILE A 83 -13.98 8.65 40.72
C ILE A 83 -14.86 7.39 40.69
N THR A 84 -14.91 6.62 41.78
CA THR A 84 -15.76 5.42 41.88
C THR A 84 -17.24 5.79 41.66
N LEU A 85 -17.70 6.90 42.22
CA LEU A 85 -19.07 7.36 42.01
C LEU A 85 -19.32 7.75 40.55
N LEU A 86 -18.42 8.49 39.92
CA LEU A 86 -18.55 8.89 38.51
C LEU A 86 -18.58 7.68 37.59
N ALA A 87 -17.66 6.72 37.77
CA ALA A 87 -17.63 5.48 37.00
C ALA A 87 -18.93 4.69 37.15
N ALA A 88 -19.40 4.50 38.39
CA ALA A 88 -20.65 3.78 38.67
C ALA A 88 -21.88 4.45 38.04
N LEU A 89 -21.98 5.78 38.09
CA LEU A 89 -23.07 6.53 37.47
C LEU A 89 -23.04 6.43 35.93
N CYS A 90 -21.85 6.44 35.32
CA CYS A 90 -21.70 6.36 33.87
C CYS A 90 -22.00 4.97 33.28
N ARG A 91 -22.23 3.95 34.10
CA ARG A 91 -22.74 2.65 33.62
C ARG A 91 -24.14 2.77 33.01
N VAL A 92 -24.87 3.84 33.32
CA VAL A 92 -26.13 4.21 32.68
C VAL A 92 -25.84 5.17 31.50
N PRO A 93 -26.08 4.76 30.23
CA PRO A 93 -25.73 5.55 29.06
C PRO A 93 -26.38 6.94 29.02
N GLU A 94 -27.59 7.10 29.54
CA GLU A 94 -28.30 8.38 29.63
C GLU A 94 -27.57 9.37 30.55
N ILE A 95 -26.93 8.88 31.61
CA ILE A 95 -26.12 9.70 32.51
C ILE A 95 -24.76 9.99 31.86
N ALA A 96 -24.10 8.98 31.31
CA ALA A 96 -22.79 9.11 30.66
C ALA A 96 -22.79 10.11 29.48
N SER A 97 -23.89 10.18 28.74
CA SER A 97 -24.06 11.11 27.60
C SER A 97 -24.41 12.55 28.00
N SER A 98 -24.65 12.83 29.29
CA SER A 98 -25.01 14.16 29.78
C SER A 98 -23.84 15.15 29.69
N GLU A 99 -24.16 16.44 29.50
CA GLU A 99 -23.17 17.52 29.44
C GLU A 99 -22.33 17.61 30.73
N ASP A 100 -22.93 17.29 31.89
CA ASP A 100 -22.23 17.26 33.18
C ASP A 100 -21.09 16.24 33.21
N MET A 101 -21.29 15.04 32.66
CA MET A 101 -20.27 13.99 32.60
C MET A 101 -19.22 14.29 31.54
N VAL A 102 -19.65 14.74 30.35
CA VAL A 102 -18.74 15.15 29.27
C VAL A 102 -17.80 16.28 29.72
N SER A 103 -18.29 17.23 30.53
CA SER A 103 -17.46 18.32 31.07
C SER A 103 -16.38 17.87 32.06
N LYS A 104 -16.51 16.66 32.64
CA LYS A 104 -15.56 16.10 33.63
C LYS A 104 -14.42 15.30 32.99
N VAL A 105 -14.50 14.97 31.70
CA VAL A 105 -13.44 14.24 30.96
C VAL A 105 -12.06 14.89 31.14
N PRO A 106 -11.86 16.21 30.96
CA PRO A 106 -10.55 16.83 31.17
C PRO A 106 -10.06 16.78 32.63
N LEU A 107 -10.99 16.78 33.60
CA LEU A 107 -10.64 16.70 35.03
C LEU A 107 -10.14 15.30 35.40
N VAL A 108 -10.82 14.26 34.90
CA VAL A 108 -10.40 12.86 35.09
C VAL A 108 -9.07 12.60 34.37
N ALA A 109 -8.87 13.15 33.17
CA ALA A 109 -7.57 13.10 32.50
C ALA A 109 -6.45 13.78 33.33
N GLU A 110 -6.71 14.94 33.93
CA GLU A 110 -5.75 15.58 34.82
C GLU A 110 -5.42 14.71 36.05
N ILE A 111 -6.41 14.01 36.60
CA ILE A 111 -6.22 13.10 37.74
C ILE A 111 -5.28 11.96 37.35
N VAL A 112 -5.54 11.27 36.23
CA VAL A 112 -4.69 10.16 35.76
C VAL A 112 -3.24 10.60 35.57
N THR A 113 -3.01 11.79 35.02
CA THR A 113 -1.64 12.31 34.81
C THR A 113 -0.91 12.65 36.11
N LYS A 114 -1.62 13.04 37.18
CA LYS A 114 -1.02 13.56 38.43
C LYS A 114 -1.02 12.57 39.59
N SER A 115 -1.92 11.59 39.58
CA SER A 115 -2.03 10.63 40.68
C SER A 115 -0.96 9.54 40.58
N SER A 116 -0.31 9.24 41.69
CA SER A 116 0.57 8.08 41.83
C SER A 116 -0.16 6.81 42.29
N ASP A 117 -1.45 6.94 42.65
CA ASP A 117 -2.25 5.85 43.17
C ASP A 117 -2.82 5.01 42.02
N SER A 118 -2.29 3.80 41.84
CA SER A 118 -2.75 2.88 40.81
C SER A 118 -4.16 2.33 41.03
N SER A 119 -4.68 2.41 42.27
CA SER A 119 -5.97 1.81 42.62
C SER A 119 -7.17 2.50 42.00
N ILE A 120 -7.02 3.77 41.55
CA ILE A 120 -8.11 4.54 40.93
C ILE A 120 -8.12 4.49 39.40
N PHE A 121 -7.08 3.92 38.78
CA PHE A 121 -6.93 3.98 37.32
C PHE A 121 -7.99 3.16 36.60
N GLU A 122 -8.43 2.03 37.17
CA GLU A 122 -9.49 1.22 36.57
C GLU A 122 -10.77 2.04 36.41
N GLU A 123 -11.24 2.67 37.49
CA GLU A 123 -12.46 3.48 37.47
C GLU A 123 -12.30 4.77 36.65
N CYS A 124 -11.11 5.36 36.63
CA CYS A 124 -10.81 6.49 35.75
C CYS A 124 -11.00 6.10 34.28
N TYR A 125 -10.41 4.99 33.82
CA TYR A 125 -10.55 4.54 32.44
C TYR A 125 -11.95 4.01 32.13
N GLU A 126 -12.62 3.35 33.09
CA GLU A 126 -14.01 2.94 32.96
C GLU A 126 -14.91 4.16 32.69
N PHE A 127 -14.79 5.21 33.51
CA PHE A 127 -15.52 6.47 33.31
C PHE A 127 -15.25 7.07 31.93
N LEU A 128 -13.97 7.21 31.56
CA LEU A 128 -13.56 7.82 30.29
C LEU A 128 -14.10 7.05 29.09
N LEU A 129 -14.04 5.71 29.13
CA LEU A 129 -14.60 4.86 28.10
C LEU A 129 -16.11 4.99 28.00
N LEU A 130 -16.84 4.90 29.12
CA LEU A 130 -18.30 4.96 29.13
C LEU A 130 -18.84 6.29 28.58
N VAL A 131 -18.21 7.42 28.95
CA VAL A 131 -18.58 8.74 28.42
C VAL A 131 -18.30 8.84 26.92
N ALA A 132 -17.16 8.31 26.45
CA ALA A 132 -16.82 8.31 25.04
C ALA A 132 -17.76 7.41 24.21
N VAL A 133 -18.15 6.24 24.74
CA VAL A 133 -19.12 5.34 24.09
C VAL A 133 -20.50 5.98 23.99
N ALA A 134 -20.93 6.71 25.02
CA ALA A 134 -22.28 7.25 25.10
C ALA A 134 -22.48 8.58 24.35
N SER A 135 -21.43 9.33 24.02
CA SER A 135 -21.57 10.67 23.44
C SER A 135 -20.42 11.06 22.50
N ASP A 136 -20.78 11.56 21.30
CA ASP A 136 -19.82 12.20 20.37
C ASP A 136 -19.16 13.43 20.99
N GLY A 137 -19.87 14.13 21.89
CA GLY A 137 -19.31 15.23 22.67
C GLY A 137 -18.22 14.75 23.64
N GLY A 138 -18.36 13.53 24.17
CA GLY A 138 -17.35 12.84 24.98
C GLY A 138 -16.09 12.52 24.16
N VAL A 139 -16.26 11.93 22.98
CA VAL A 139 -15.16 11.66 22.02
C VAL A 139 -14.43 12.96 21.64
N ALA A 140 -15.18 14.03 21.34
CA ALA A 140 -14.59 15.32 20.96
C ALA A 140 -13.70 15.93 22.05
N LYS A 141 -13.90 15.60 23.34
CA LYS A 141 -13.00 16.05 24.42
C LYS A 141 -11.60 15.47 24.31
N PHE A 142 -11.45 14.26 23.78
CA PHE A 142 -10.13 13.65 23.58
C PHE A 142 -9.33 14.32 22.47
N TYR A 143 -10.00 15.01 21.55
CA TYR A 143 -9.35 15.79 20.49
C TYR A 143 -8.94 17.18 20.96
N GLN A 144 -9.26 17.57 22.19
CA GLN A 144 -8.78 18.81 22.79
C GLN A 144 -7.32 18.62 23.28
N PRO A 145 -6.47 19.65 23.20
CA PRO A 145 -5.10 19.58 23.67
C PRO A 145 -5.00 19.10 25.14
N GLY A 146 -4.07 18.18 25.43
CA GLY A 146 -3.80 17.68 26.77
C GLY A 146 -4.57 16.42 27.20
N VAL A 147 -5.77 16.17 26.67
CA VAL A 147 -6.57 15.00 27.10
C VAL A 147 -6.02 13.71 26.49
N PHE A 148 -5.69 13.71 25.20
CA PHE A 148 -5.04 12.55 24.57
C PHE A 148 -3.60 12.36 25.04
N ASP A 149 -2.88 13.44 25.36
CA ASP A 149 -1.50 13.36 25.85
C ASP A 149 -1.40 12.57 27.17
N MET A 150 -2.46 12.64 28.00
CA MET A 150 -2.61 11.76 29.17
C MET A 150 -2.64 10.28 28.74
N LEU A 151 -3.47 9.92 27.76
CA LEU A 151 -3.57 8.54 27.29
C LEU A 151 -2.23 8.06 26.72
N ALA A 152 -1.59 8.91 25.89
CA ALA A 152 -0.32 8.62 25.24
C ALA A 152 0.82 8.35 26.25
N SER A 153 0.87 9.13 27.34
CA SER A 153 1.90 8.97 28.36
C SER A 153 1.61 7.80 29.31
N HIS A 154 0.37 7.67 29.79
CA HIS A 154 0.02 6.77 30.88
C HIS A 154 -0.24 5.33 30.46
N ILE A 155 -0.80 5.06 29.27
CA ILE A 155 -1.08 3.68 28.84
C ILE A 155 0.20 2.83 28.76
N THR A 156 1.35 3.47 28.56
CA THR A 156 2.65 2.80 28.46
C THR A 156 3.25 2.42 29.82
N THR A 157 2.66 2.89 30.91
CA THR A 157 3.05 2.55 32.29
C THR A 157 2.11 1.52 32.91
N LEU A 158 1.01 1.17 32.24
CA LEU A 158 0.07 0.16 32.71
C LEU A 158 0.66 -1.24 32.46
N ASN A 159 0.44 -2.14 33.43
CA ASN A 159 0.89 -3.52 33.31
C ASN A 159 -0.08 -4.34 32.44
N ASP A 160 0.47 -5.28 31.69
CA ASP A 160 -0.28 -6.27 30.92
C ASP A 160 -1.27 -7.04 31.82
N GLY A 161 -2.52 -7.18 31.35
CA GLY A 161 -3.58 -7.91 32.04
C GLY A 161 -4.35 -7.12 33.10
N THR A 162 -4.07 -5.82 33.27
CA THR A 162 -4.89 -4.95 34.14
C THR A 162 -6.16 -4.48 33.44
N ARG A 163 -7.29 -4.40 34.16
CA ARG A 163 -8.56 -3.87 33.63
C ARG A 163 -8.45 -2.42 33.17
N ALA A 164 -7.60 -1.62 33.81
CA ALA A 164 -7.27 -0.27 33.38
C ALA A 164 -6.69 -0.25 31.95
N LEU A 165 -5.80 -1.19 31.62
CA LEU A 165 -5.25 -1.33 30.27
C LEU A 165 -6.31 -1.79 29.27
N GLU A 166 -7.18 -2.73 29.66
CA GLU A 166 -8.31 -3.18 28.82
C GLU A 166 -9.21 -2.01 28.42
N PHE A 167 -9.65 -1.20 29.39
CA PHE A 167 -10.46 -0.01 29.14
C PHE A 167 -9.71 1.04 28.32
N ALA A 168 -8.42 1.24 28.57
CA ALA A 168 -7.60 2.19 27.81
C ALA A 168 -7.45 1.77 26.33
N MET A 169 -7.25 0.48 26.06
CA MET A 169 -7.17 -0.07 24.69
C MET A 169 -8.52 0.01 23.97
N GLN A 170 -9.62 -0.31 24.64
CA GLN A 170 -10.98 -0.15 24.08
C GLN A 170 -11.30 1.32 23.78
N LEU A 171 -10.89 2.24 24.66
CA LEU A 171 -11.04 3.67 24.44
C LEU A 171 -10.21 4.11 23.21
N LEU A 172 -8.95 3.67 23.12
CA LEU A 172 -8.09 3.97 21.97
C LEU A 172 -8.70 3.46 20.65
N GLN A 173 -9.23 2.24 20.64
CA GLN A 173 -9.93 1.67 19.48
C GLN A 173 -11.17 2.48 19.10
N LEU A 174 -11.98 2.89 20.08
CA LEU A 174 -13.14 3.75 19.84
C LEU A 174 -12.73 5.09 19.22
N LEU A 175 -11.67 5.73 19.76
CA LEU A 175 -11.15 6.99 19.22
C LEU A 175 -10.68 6.82 17.78
N VAL A 176 -9.92 5.75 17.47
CA VAL A 176 -9.47 5.45 16.11
C VAL A 176 -10.65 5.23 15.15
N ASN A 177 -11.65 4.44 15.55
CA ASN A 177 -12.82 4.14 14.71
C ASN A 177 -13.70 5.38 14.46
N ARG A 178 -13.70 6.35 15.37
CA ARG A 178 -14.46 7.61 15.25
C ARG A 178 -13.68 8.72 14.52
N LEU A 179 -12.42 8.50 14.16
CA LEU A 179 -11.67 9.39 13.28
C LEU A 179 -12.17 9.19 11.85
N SER A 180 -13.05 10.09 11.36
CA SER A 180 -13.37 10.10 9.94
C SER A 180 -12.16 10.64 9.16
N ILE A 181 -11.57 9.79 8.32
CA ILE A 181 -10.37 10.08 7.51
C ILE A 181 -10.58 11.31 6.59
N GLY A 182 -11.84 11.69 6.30
CA GLY A 182 -12.19 12.77 5.36
C GLY A 182 -12.28 14.19 5.94
N PHE A 183 -12.38 14.39 7.27
CA PHE A 183 -12.69 15.72 7.85
C PHE A 183 -11.58 16.31 8.74
N VAL A 184 -10.61 15.51 9.21
CA VAL A 184 -9.84 15.83 10.44
C VAL A 184 -8.33 16.05 10.25
N ILE A 185 -7.76 15.75 9.08
CA ILE A 185 -6.28 15.67 8.93
C ILE A 185 -5.59 17.05 8.87
N SER A 186 -6.27 18.15 8.54
CA SER A 186 -5.62 19.48 8.51
C SER A 186 -5.50 20.17 9.86
N GLU A 187 -6.41 19.92 10.82
CA GLU A 187 -6.39 20.58 12.14
C GLU A 187 -5.81 19.69 13.26
N ASN A 188 -5.91 18.36 13.14
CA ASN A 188 -5.52 17.42 14.21
C ASN A 188 -4.37 16.47 13.82
N LEU A 189 -3.54 16.84 12.85
CA LEU A 189 -2.39 16.02 12.43
C LEU A 189 -1.46 15.58 13.60
N PRO A 190 -1.09 16.46 14.56
CA PRO A 190 -0.22 16.06 15.68
C PRO A 190 -0.84 14.97 16.57
N LEU A 191 -2.17 15.01 16.75
CA LEU A 191 -2.90 14.00 17.52
C LEU A 191 -2.82 12.64 16.84
N ILE A 192 -3.04 12.58 15.53
CA ILE A 192 -3.00 11.33 14.75
C ILE A 192 -1.58 10.73 14.77
N LEU A 193 -0.53 11.56 14.65
CA LEU A 193 0.86 11.10 14.76
C LEU A 193 1.17 10.56 16.18
N SER A 194 0.61 11.19 17.22
CA SER A 194 0.71 10.72 18.60
C SER A 194 0.01 9.36 18.77
N MET A 195 -1.17 9.18 18.17
CA MET A 195 -1.87 7.88 18.14
C MET A 195 -1.05 6.80 17.45
N VAL A 196 -0.47 7.07 16.28
CA VAL A 196 0.40 6.10 15.58
C VAL A 196 1.58 5.69 16.47
N THR A 197 2.23 6.65 17.11
CA THR A 197 3.37 6.38 18.01
C THR A 197 2.94 5.51 19.20
N LEU A 198 1.79 5.83 19.80
CA LEU A 198 1.23 5.11 20.92
C LEU A 198 0.89 3.66 20.58
N ILE A 199 0.12 3.47 19.50
CA ILE A 199 -0.33 2.14 19.06
C ILE A 199 0.87 1.31 18.61
N SER A 200 1.85 1.91 17.92
CA SER A 200 3.09 1.23 17.53
C SER A 200 3.84 0.67 18.74
N ARG A 201 3.97 1.46 19.81
CA ARG A 201 4.61 1.01 21.06
C ARG A 201 3.83 -0.13 21.73
N GLN A 202 2.51 -0.02 21.81
CA GLN A 202 1.67 -1.09 22.38
C GLN A 202 1.74 -2.37 21.54
N PHE A 203 1.75 -2.25 20.21
CA PHE A 203 1.88 -3.38 19.30
C PHE A 203 3.20 -4.16 19.50
N ALA A 204 4.29 -3.45 19.80
CA ALA A 204 5.58 -4.08 20.12
C ALA A 204 5.60 -4.78 21.49
N VAL A 205 4.98 -4.18 22.52
CA VAL A 205 5.08 -4.67 23.90
C VAL A 205 4.07 -5.77 24.21
N LEU A 206 2.82 -5.63 23.76
CA LEU A 206 1.72 -6.52 24.14
C LEU A 206 1.91 -7.92 23.58
N GLN A 207 1.57 -8.92 24.40
CA GLN A 207 1.61 -10.36 24.04
C GLN A 207 0.24 -11.05 24.17
N ASN A 208 -0.84 -10.28 24.30
CA ASN A 208 -2.22 -10.75 24.45
C ASN A 208 -3.08 -10.37 23.22
N ALA A 209 -4.40 -10.56 23.30
CA ALA A 209 -5.33 -10.27 22.20
C ALA A 209 -5.26 -8.79 21.72
N PHE A 210 -4.95 -7.85 22.61
CA PHE A 210 -4.83 -6.43 22.27
C PHE A 210 -3.65 -6.13 21.35
N LYS A 211 -2.67 -7.04 21.21
CA LYS A 211 -1.63 -6.93 20.18
C LYS A 211 -2.25 -6.95 18.78
N PHE A 212 -3.24 -7.82 18.55
CA PHE A 212 -3.94 -7.90 17.28
C PHE A 212 -4.86 -6.68 17.09
N ASP A 213 -5.53 -6.21 18.15
CA ASP A 213 -6.27 -4.94 18.07
C ASP A 213 -5.36 -3.77 17.68
N ALA A 214 -4.15 -3.70 18.22
CA ALA A 214 -3.15 -2.70 17.86
C ALA A 214 -2.68 -2.82 16.40
N LEU A 215 -2.49 -4.05 15.91
CA LEU A 215 -2.19 -4.34 14.49
C LEU A 215 -3.30 -3.80 13.58
N HIS A 216 -4.56 -4.11 13.88
CA HIS A 216 -5.73 -3.67 13.10
C HIS A 216 -5.89 -2.14 13.13
N MET A 217 -5.73 -1.51 14.30
CA MET A 217 -5.77 -0.05 14.43
C MET A 217 -4.68 0.64 13.60
N LEU A 218 -3.43 0.15 13.66
CA LEU A 218 -2.33 0.70 12.85
C LEU A 218 -2.61 0.58 11.37
N THR A 219 -3.07 -0.59 10.94
CA THR A 219 -3.39 -0.83 9.53
C THR A 219 -4.45 0.16 9.06
N SER A 220 -5.54 0.30 9.81
CA SER A 220 -6.63 1.25 9.50
C SER A 220 -6.15 2.70 9.37
N LEU A 221 -5.30 3.18 10.31
CA LEU A 221 -4.75 4.54 10.27
C LEU A 221 -3.82 4.77 9.07
N LEU A 222 -2.95 3.80 8.79
CA LEU A 222 -1.90 3.91 7.77
C LEU A 222 -2.42 3.64 6.34
N SER A 223 -3.57 2.97 6.18
CA SER A 223 -4.23 2.78 4.89
C SER A 223 -4.81 4.06 4.27
N SER A 224 -4.75 5.21 4.96
CA SER A 224 -5.26 6.47 4.41
C SER A 224 -4.40 6.98 3.25
N ASN A 225 -5.01 7.39 2.13
CA ASN A 225 -4.29 7.94 0.97
C ASN A 225 -3.84 9.41 1.14
N ASN A 226 -3.69 9.89 2.38
CA ASN A 226 -3.38 11.30 2.64
C ASN A 226 -1.88 11.57 2.54
N THR A 227 -1.46 12.24 1.47
CA THR A 227 -0.05 12.55 1.19
C THR A 227 0.60 13.41 2.28
N MET A 228 -0.13 14.36 2.87
CA MET A 228 0.37 15.22 3.95
C MET A 228 0.63 14.43 5.23
N PHE A 229 -0.23 13.47 5.55
CA PHE A 229 -0.05 12.58 6.68
C PHE A 229 1.16 11.68 6.50
N HIS A 230 1.31 11.07 5.33
CA HIS A 230 2.49 10.25 5.00
C HIS A 230 3.79 11.03 5.04
N GLU A 231 3.80 12.27 4.54
CA GLU A 231 4.97 13.12 4.62
C GLU A 231 5.33 13.45 6.07
N ALA A 232 4.32 13.74 6.91
CA ALA A 232 4.56 13.98 8.33
C ALA A 232 5.11 12.75 9.05
N LEU A 233 4.60 11.54 8.74
CA LEU A 233 5.13 10.28 9.27
C LEU A 233 6.59 10.03 8.88
N ARG A 234 6.98 10.35 7.64
CA ARG A 234 8.37 10.24 7.17
C ARG A 234 9.32 11.18 7.90
N MET A 235 8.84 12.37 8.27
CA MET A 235 9.62 13.35 9.02
C MET A 235 9.77 12.98 10.50
N MET A 236 9.02 12.01 11.00
CA MET A 236 9.18 11.52 12.37
C MET A 236 10.50 10.73 12.52
N PRO A 237 11.17 10.79 13.68
CA PRO A 237 12.36 9.99 13.94
C PRO A 237 12.05 8.49 13.82
N SER A 238 12.75 7.79 12.90
CA SER A 238 12.51 6.37 12.59
C SER A 238 12.77 5.43 13.78
N ASN A 239 13.54 5.89 14.77
CA ASN A 239 13.83 5.17 16.02
C ASN A 239 12.66 5.14 17.02
N THR A 240 11.49 5.69 16.66
CA THR A 240 10.34 5.76 17.59
C THR A 240 9.23 4.78 17.24
N TRP A 241 8.46 5.01 16.18
CA TRP A 241 7.27 4.22 15.85
C TRP A 241 7.58 3.10 14.85
N ALA A 242 8.37 3.39 13.80
CA ALA A 242 8.66 2.45 12.73
C ALA A 242 9.43 1.21 13.22
N ALA A 243 10.36 1.39 14.17
CA ALA A 243 11.07 0.30 14.83
C ALA A 243 10.14 -0.58 15.69
N GLN A 244 9.13 0.01 16.35
CA GLN A 244 8.17 -0.73 17.18
C GLN A 244 7.22 -1.56 16.31
N VAL A 245 6.77 -1.00 15.18
CA VAL A 245 6.00 -1.74 14.18
C VAL A 245 6.77 -2.96 13.67
N HIS A 246 8.04 -2.80 13.35
CA HIS A 246 8.88 -3.91 12.92
C HIS A 246 8.98 -5.02 13.98
N VAL A 247 9.09 -4.67 15.27
CA VAL A 247 9.14 -5.66 16.37
C VAL A 247 7.83 -6.44 16.44
N GLY A 248 6.69 -5.74 16.46
CA GLY A 248 5.38 -6.39 16.51
C GLY A 248 5.13 -7.32 15.31
N ILE A 249 5.48 -6.89 14.08
CA ILE A 249 5.41 -7.74 12.88
C ILE A 249 6.33 -8.96 13.03
N SER A 250 7.58 -8.76 13.48
CA SER A 250 8.55 -9.83 13.64
C SER A 250 8.05 -10.93 14.58
N GLU A 251 7.41 -10.54 15.69
CA GLU A 251 6.87 -11.49 16.67
C GLU A 251 5.67 -12.26 16.11
N ILE A 252 4.74 -11.58 15.42
CA ILE A 252 3.58 -12.25 14.81
C ILE A 252 4.01 -13.25 13.74
N LEU A 253 4.91 -12.86 12.84
CA LEU A 253 5.34 -13.74 11.75
C LEU A 253 6.14 -14.96 12.24
N ARG A 254 6.92 -14.82 13.33
CA ARG A 254 7.64 -15.94 13.97
C ARG A 254 6.73 -16.92 14.69
N ASN A 255 5.63 -16.41 15.24
CA ASN A 255 4.72 -17.22 16.04
C ASN A 255 3.81 -18.09 15.16
N ARG A 256 3.27 -19.15 15.76
CA ARG A 256 2.23 -20.00 15.14
C ARG A 256 0.86 -19.35 15.27
N VAL A 257 0.73 -18.13 14.76
CA VAL A 257 -0.55 -17.39 14.73
C VAL A 257 -1.40 -17.89 13.56
N VAL A 258 -2.73 -17.73 13.67
CA VAL A 258 -3.71 -17.96 12.60
C VAL A 258 -3.32 -17.17 11.34
N SER A 259 -3.55 -17.75 10.15
CA SER A 259 -3.17 -17.17 8.86
C SER A 259 -3.70 -15.74 8.64
N ALA A 260 -4.91 -15.44 9.10
CA ALA A 260 -5.51 -14.11 8.96
C ALA A 260 -4.67 -13.00 9.61
N GLU A 261 -4.16 -13.21 10.82
CA GLU A 261 -3.34 -12.22 11.53
C GLU A 261 -1.93 -12.10 10.93
N LYS A 262 -1.41 -13.19 10.34
CA LYS A 262 -0.15 -13.12 9.58
C LYS A 262 -0.31 -12.29 8.32
N LEU A 263 -1.40 -12.48 7.59
CA LEU A 263 -1.70 -11.68 6.41
C LEU A 263 -1.89 -10.20 6.79
N GLN A 264 -2.55 -9.92 7.91
CA GLN A 264 -2.68 -8.55 8.42
C GLN A 264 -1.32 -7.94 8.78
N ALA A 265 -0.41 -8.70 9.40
CA ALA A 265 0.94 -8.24 9.68
C ALA A 265 1.76 -7.99 8.40
N LEU A 266 1.57 -8.82 7.37
CA LEU A 266 2.14 -8.62 6.04
C LEU A 266 1.57 -7.37 5.36
N LEU A 267 0.27 -7.09 5.51
CA LEU A 267 -0.34 -5.85 5.04
C LEU A 267 0.23 -4.63 5.74
N LEU A 268 0.42 -4.69 7.06
CA LEU A 268 1.09 -3.62 7.78
C LEU A 268 2.54 -3.44 7.26
N ALA A 269 3.28 -4.51 6.99
CA ALA A 269 4.62 -4.43 6.38
C ALA A 269 4.59 -3.77 4.99
N ASP A 270 3.59 -4.09 4.17
CA ASP A 270 3.39 -3.49 2.84
C ASP A 270 3.18 -1.97 2.94
N LEU A 271 2.29 -1.54 3.84
CA LEU A 271 2.03 -0.13 4.14
C LEU A 271 3.30 0.57 4.64
N MET A 272 4.04 -0.05 5.55
CA MET A 272 5.30 0.51 6.06
C MET A 272 6.29 0.79 4.93
N MET A 273 6.45 -0.14 3.98
CA MET A 273 7.31 0.06 2.81
C MET A 273 6.78 1.11 1.83
N SER A 274 5.46 1.26 1.69
CA SER A 274 4.85 2.33 0.89
C SER A 274 5.10 3.71 1.49
N ILE A 275 5.13 3.81 2.82
CA ILE A 275 5.31 5.08 3.53
C ILE A 275 6.80 5.43 3.64
N LEU A 276 7.63 4.50 4.11
CA LEU A 276 9.03 4.75 4.47
C LEU A 276 10.05 4.31 3.41
N GLY A 277 9.59 3.64 2.35
CA GLY A 277 10.45 3.05 1.32
C GLY A 277 10.82 1.60 1.61
N VAL A 278 11.21 0.86 0.57
CA VAL A 278 11.58 -0.58 0.65
C VAL A 278 12.81 -0.81 1.53
N ASN A 279 13.68 0.20 1.64
CA ASN A 279 14.87 0.15 2.49
C ASN A 279 14.54 0.07 3.99
N TRP A 280 13.30 0.35 4.39
CA TRP A 280 12.86 0.15 5.78
C TRP A 280 13.06 -1.30 6.27
N LEU A 281 12.93 -2.29 5.37
CA LEU A 281 13.21 -3.69 5.68
C LEU A 281 14.67 -3.94 6.12
N LEU A 282 15.59 -3.05 5.74
CA LEU A 282 17.02 -3.15 6.06
C LEU A 282 17.43 -2.39 7.34
N ASN A 283 16.50 -1.71 8.01
CA ASN A 283 16.85 -0.88 9.16
C ASN A 283 17.30 -1.74 10.36
N GLN A 284 18.51 -1.50 10.85
CA GLN A 284 18.97 -2.08 12.12
C GLN A 284 18.18 -1.47 13.27
N ILE A 285 17.46 -2.32 14.01
CA ILE A 285 16.74 -1.89 15.20
C ILE A 285 17.61 -2.17 16.42
N GLN A 286 18.16 -1.11 16.99
CA GLN A 286 18.68 -1.12 18.35
C GLN A 286 17.52 -0.75 19.28
N LEU A 287 16.97 -1.73 20.00
CA LEU A 287 16.12 -1.44 21.15
C LEU A 287 16.95 -1.38 22.42
N GLN A 288 16.65 -0.42 23.28
CA GLN A 288 17.15 -0.39 24.64
C GLN A 288 16.47 -1.52 25.44
N HIS A 289 17.30 -2.30 26.13
CA HIS A 289 17.03 -3.42 27.05
C HIS A 289 16.81 -4.84 26.45
N ASP A 290 17.89 -5.63 26.53
CA ASP A 290 17.98 -7.09 26.79
C ASP A 290 17.16 -8.10 25.97
N GLN A 291 16.51 -7.72 24.87
CA GLN A 291 15.95 -8.68 23.91
C GLN A 291 16.87 -8.86 22.70
N GLU A 292 17.05 -10.12 22.26
CA GLU A 292 17.93 -10.50 21.17
C GLU A 292 17.75 -9.60 19.94
N ILE A 293 18.78 -8.82 19.64
CA ILE A 293 18.86 -8.01 18.42
C ILE A 293 18.56 -8.92 17.24
N ILE A 294 17.44 -8.69 16.56
CA ILE A 294 17.13 -9.38 15.31
C ILE A 294 18.12 -8.80 14.29
N PRO A 295 19.07 -9.59 13.76
CA PRO A 295 19.92 -9.12 12.68
C PRO A 295 19.03 -8.75 11.49
N VAL A 296 19.32 -7.64 10.83
CA VAL A 296 18.57 -7.12 9.66
C VAL A 296 18.24 -8.21 8.65
N ASP A 297 19.22 -9.05 8.37
CA ASP A 297 19.09 -10.21 7.49
C ASP A 297 17.85 -11.06 7.84
N LYS A 298 17.57 -11.28 9.12
CA LYS A 298 16.47 -12.14 9.58
C LYS A 298 15.08 -11.53 9.35
N PHE A 299 14.90 -10.21 9.36
CA PHE A 299 13.57 -9.62 9.17
C PHE A 299 13.14 -9.65 7.71
N VAL A 300 14.04 -9.27 6.80
CA VAL A 300 13.79 -9.39 5.35
C VAL A 300 13.42 -10.82 4.99
N PHE A 301 14.18 -11.81 5.48
CA PHE A 301 13.84 -13.22 5.25
C PHE A 301 12.52 -13.62 5.88
N LEU A 302 12.19 -13.13 7.06
CA LEU A 302 10.91 -13.46 7.70
C LEU A 302 9.72 -12.97 6.89
N VAL A 303 9.79 -11.75 6.34
CA VAL A 303 8.77 -11.21 5.43
C VAL A 303 8.74 -12.01 4.13
N LEU A 304 9.89 -12.22 3.48
CA LEU A 304 9.99 -12.99 2.23
C LEU A 304 9.43 -14.41 2.37
N GLU A 305 9.86 -15.16 3.38
CA GLU A 305 9.40 -16.54 3.60
C GLU A 305 7.92 -16.60 3.95
N SER A 306 7.42 -15.65 4.75
CA SER A 306 5.99 -15.58 5.07
C SER A 306 5.16 -15.27 3.82
N SER A 307 5.56 -14.27 3.02
CA SER A 307 4.90 -13.96 1.74
C SER A 307 4.94 -15.13 0.78
N ARG A 308 6.07 -15.85 0.67
CA ARG A 308 6.20 -17.03 -0.20
C ARG A 308 5.24 -18.15 0.20
N VAL A 309 5.11 -18.42 1.49
CA VAL A 309 4.16 -19.43 2.00
C VAL A 309 2.73 -19.06 1.65
N GLU A 310 2.35 -17.79 1.84
CA GLU A 310 1.00 -17.31 1.49
C GLU A 310 0.77 -17.37 -0.03
N VAL A 311 1.74 -16.99 -0.88
CA VAL A 311 1.66 -17.15 -2.34
C VAL A 311 1.40 -18.62 -2.70
N ALA A 312 2.17 -19.56 -2.13
CA ALA A 312 2.02 -20.98 -2.41
C ALA A 312 0.61 -21.49 -2.07
N ILE A 313 0.09 -21.12 -0.90
CA ILE A 313 -1.24 -21.51 -0.43
C ILE A 313 -2.32 -20.90 -1.34
N LEU A 314 -2.26 -19.59 -1.59
CA LEU A 314 -3.28 -18.85 -2.32
C LEU A 314 -3.34 -19.26 -3.79
N LEU A 315 -2.18 -19.48 -4.45
CA LEU A 315 -2.15 -19.97 -5.83
C LEU A 315 -2.75 -21.38 -5.95
N ASN A 316 -2.42 -22.27 -5.01
CA ASN A 316 -2.97 -23.63 -5.00
C ASN A 316 -4.50 -23.63 -4.75
N GLU A 317 -4.98 -22.82 -3.80
CA GLU A 317 -6.42 -22.66 -3.55
C GLU A 317 -7.14 -22.03 -4.75
N LEU A 318 -6.55 -21.02 -5.40
CA LEU A 318 -7.13 -20.40 -6.59
C LEU A 318 -7.18 -21.35 -7.77
N ALA A 319 -6.12 -22.13 -8.02
CA ALA A 319 -6.10 -23.15 -9.05
C ALA A 319 -7.21 -24.20 -8.82
N TYR A 320 -7.31 -24.71 -7.58
CA TYR A 320 -8.39 -25.63 -7.20
C TYR A 320 -9.78 -25.04 -7.44
N LEU A 321 -10.04 -23.82 -6.97
CA LEU A 321 -11.34 -23.16 -7.10
C LEU A 321 -11.69 -22.83 -8.57
N LYS A 322 -10.70 -22.56 -9.41
CA LYS A 322 -10.91 -22.21 -10.82
C LYS A 322 -11.07 -23.42 -11.73
N TYR A 323 -10.37 -24.52 -11.45
CA TYR A 323 -10.23 -25.63 -12.40
C TYR A 323 -10.97 -26.89 -11.99
N GLU A 324 -11.32 -27.06 -10.71
CA GLU A 324 -12.16 -28.19 -10.31
C GLU A 324 -13.67 -27.91 -10.50
N PRO A 325 -14.44 -28.90 -10.99
CA PRO A 325 -15.87 -28.77 -11.24
C PRO A 325 -16.65 -28.81 -9.92
N SER A 326 -16.66 -27.70 -9.17
CA SER A 326 -17.61 -27.49 -8.07
C SER A 326 -18.76 -26.59 -8.53
N SER A 327 -19.97 -26.92 -8.07
CA SER A 327 -21.21 -26.23 -8.40
C SER A 327 -21.08 -24.73 -8.12
N SER A 328 -21.09 -23.91 -9.17
CA SER A 328 -21.06 -22.45 -9.14
C SER A 328 -22.14 -21.89 -8.23
N SER A 329 -21.81 -21.63 -6.97
CA SER A 329 -22.63 -20.89 -6.02
C SER A 329 -22.16 -19.45 -5.95
N SER A 330 -23.06 -18.52 -5.60
CA SER A 330 -22.71 -17.11 -5.37
C SER A 330 -21.63 -16.94 -4.29
N ASP A 331 -21.56 -17.87 -3.33
CA ASP A 331 -20.58 -17.86 -2.25
C ASP A 331 -19.15 -18.15 -2.75
N ALA A 332 -19.02 -18.92 -3.83
CA ALA A 332 -17.72 -19.26 -4.41
C ALA A 332 -17.01 -18.03 -5.02
N LEU A 333 -17.78 -17.10 -5.62
CA LEU A 333 -17.20 -15.89 -6.23
C LEU A 333 -16.61 -14.94 -5.18
N GLY A 334 -17.31 -14.73 -4.06
CA GLY A 334 -16.80 -13.93 -2.95
C GLY A 334 -15.51 -14.50 -2.35
N ILE A 335 -15.43 -15.83 -2.23
CA ILE A 335 -14.22 -16.52 -1.77
C ILE A 335 -13.06 -16.29 -2.76
N ILE A 336 -13.29 -16.43 -4.07
CA ILE A 336 -12.26 -16.22 -5.09
C ILE A 336 -11.72 -14.78 -5.04
N ILE A 337 -12.62 -13.79 -4.96
CA ILE A 337 -12.24 -12.37 -4.88
C ILE A 337 -11.39 -12.11 -3.63
N GLN A 338 -11.80 -12.63 -2.47
CA GLN A 338 -11.04 -12.48 -1.23
C GLN A 338 -9.64 -13.11 -1.32
N LYS A 339 -9.53 -14.29 -1.97
CA LYS A 339 -8.24 -14.95 -2.17
C LYS A 339 -7.35 -14.19 -3.15
N GLN A 340 -7.92 -13.62 -4.20
CA GLN A 340 -7.21 -12.73 -5.13
C GLN A 340 -6.70 -11.46 -4.43
N GLN A 341 -7.48 -10.84 -3.55
CA GLN A 341 -7.04 -9.70 -2.73
C GLN A 341 -5.81 -10.05 -1.87
N ASN A 342 -5.86 -11.20 -1.21
CA ASN A 342 -4.75 -11.67 -0.37
C ASN A 342 -3.51 -12.00 -1.21
N LEU A 343 -3.71 -12.49 -2.45
CA LEU A 343 -2.61 -12.77 -3.37
C LEU A 343 -1.97 -11.48 -3.87
N ALA A 344 -2.78 -10.48 -4.23
CA ALA A 344 -2.31 -9.16 -4.65
C ALA A 344 -1.42 -8.51 -3.58
N LEU A 345 -1.80 -8.62 -2.30
CA LEU A 345 -0.95 -8.22 -1.18
C LEU A 345 0.41 -8.91 -1.20
N SER A 346 0.39 -10.24 -1.31
CA SER A 346 1.61 -11.05 -1.27
C SER A 346 2.52 -10.73 -2.46
N PHE A 347 1.95 -10.53 -3.65
CA PHE A 347 2.65 -10.07 -4.84
C PHE A 347 3.25 -8.67 -4.69
N SER A 348 2.52 -7.72 -4.09
CA SER A 348 3.04 -6.38 -3.77
C SER A 348 4.30 -6.46 -2.90
N LEU A 349 4.29 -7.31 -1.88
CA LEU A 349 5.44 -7.53 -1.01
C LEU A 349 6.62 -8.14 -1.79
N ILE A 350 6.37 -9.16 -2.61
CA ILE A 350 7.41 -9.78 -3.45
C ILE A 350 8.02 -8.75 -4.41
N GLU A 351 7.20 -7.93 -5.06
CA GLU A 351 7.68 -6.87 -5.96
C GLU A 351 8.53 -5.82 -5.24
N LYS A 352 8.11 -5.39 -4.05
CA LYS A 352 8.90 -4.47 -3.20
C LYS A 352 10.23 -5.08 -2.75
N ILE A 353 10.26 -6.39 -2.50
CA ILE A 353 11.48 -7.14 -2.20
C ILE A 353 12.38 -7.24 -3.45
N ILE A 354 11.83 -7.48 -4.65
CA ILE A 354 12.59 -7.42 -5.91
C ILE A 354 13.19 -6.03 -6.10
N LYS A 355 12.44 -4.97 -5.83
CA LYS A 355 12.95 -3.59 -5.88
C LYS A 355 14.06 -3.34 -4.85
N LEU A 356 13.95 -3.91 -3.66
CA LEU A 356 15.04 -3.85 -2.67
C LEU A 356 16.31 -4.52 -3.20
N LEU A 357 16.19 -5.65 -3.90
CA LEU A 357 17.32 -6.33 -4.54
C LEU A 357 17.99 -5.43 -5.58
N SER A 358 17.18 -4.75 -6.40
CA SER A 358 17.61 -3.78 -7.41
C SER A 358 18.41 -2.63 -6.78
N ASN A 359 17.86 -1.98 -5.75
CA ASN A 359 18.51 -0.87 -5.03
C ASN A 359 19.88 -1.25 -4.42
N VAL A 360 19.97 -2.45 -3.83
CA VAL A 360 21.21 -2.96 -3.21
C VAL A 360 22.25 -3.31 -4.27
N SER A 361 21.80 -3.82 -5.42
CA SER A 361 22.64 -4.21 -6.55
C SER A 361 23.24 -3.02 -7.27
N ASP A 362 22.47 -1.95 -7.43
CA ASP A 362 22.90 -0.66 -7.97
C ASP A 362 24.02 -0.04 -7.13
N ALA A 363 23.84 -0.04 -5.80
CA ALA A 363 24.84 0.48 -4.88
C ALA A 363 26.18 -0.27 -4.96
N LYS A 364 26.15 -1.54 -5.40
CA LYS A 364 27.32 -2.40 -5.60
C LYS A 364 27.84 -2.38 -7.05
N GLY A 365 27.15 -1.74 -7.98
CA GLY A 365 27.51 -1.71 -9.40
C GLY A 365 27.46 -3.09 -10.08
N THR A 366 26.69 -4.03 -9.53
CA THR A 366 26.66 -5.45 -9.95
C THR A 366 25.59 -5.77 -10.99
N PHE A 367 24.53 -4.97 -11.11
CA PHE A 367 23.45 -5.13 -12.08
C PHE A 367 23.19 -3.79 -12.78
N PHE A 368 22.84 -3.82 -14.07
CA PHE A 368 22.91 -2.65 -14.96
C PHE A 368 21.57 -1.89 -15.16
N PHE A 369 20.44 -2.36 -14.63
CA PHE A 369 19.11 -1.90 -15.08
C PHE A 369 18.07 -1.62 -13.97
N ALA A 370 18.50 -1.11 -12.82
CA ALA A 370 17.55 -0.71 -11.75
C ALA A 370 16.60 0.46 -12.10
N SER A 371 16.81 1.12 -13.24
CA SER A 371 15.93 2.21 -13.68
C SER A 371 14.59 1.75 -14.27
N CYS A 372 14.41 0.46 -14.58
CA CYS A 372 13.22 -0.02 -15.33
C CYS A 372 12.04 -0.45 -14.45
N LEU A 373 12.18 -0.47 -13.12
CA LEU A 373 11.06 -0.78 -12.21
C LEU A 373 10.06 0.39 -12.05
N GLY A 374 10.25 1.47 -12.81
CA GLY A 374 9.37 2.63 -12.87
C GLY A 374 8.18 2.47 -13.81
N PHE A 375 7.38 1.40 -13.67
CA PHE A 375 6.11 1.31 -14.39
C PHE A 375 5.15 2.39 -13.89
N ASN A 376 5.13 3.54 -14.57
CA ASN A 376 4.15 4.60 -14.36
C ASN A 376 2.85 4.27 -15.10
N LEU A 377 2.08 3.36 -14.54
CA LEU A 377 0.68 3.23 -14.93
C LEU A 377 -0.14 4.25 -14.10
N ILE A 378 -1.04 4.98 -14.78
CA ILE A 378 -1.87 6.03 -14.18
C ILE A 378 -3.30 5.50 -14.03
N TRP A 379 -3.90 5.76 -12.87
CA TRP A 379 -5.28 5.46 -12.48
C TRP A 379 -6.33 5.71 -13.58
N VAL A 380 -7.16 4.71 -13.85
CA VAL A 380 -8.38 4.82 -14.66
C VAL A 380 -9.54 4.20 -13.86
N ASP A 381 -10.64 4.92 -13.68
CA ASP A 381 -11.92 4.34 -13.23
C ASP A 381 -12.38 3.30 -14.26
N GLY A 382 -13.04 2.21 -13.82
CA GLY A 382 -13.48 1.02 -14.58
C GLY A 382 -14.41 1.27 -15.79
N ARG A 383 -14.37 2.46 -16.40
CA ARG A 383 -15.04 2.86 -17.64
C ARG A 383 -14.12 3.58 -18.65
N GLY A 384 -12.80 3.54 -18.49
CA GLY A 384 -11.87 3.96 -19.55
C GLY A 384 -11.89 5.46 -19.89
N LYS A 385 -12.17 6.36 -18.93
CA LYS A 385 -12.09 7.82 -19.13
C LYS A 385 -11.00 8.48 -18.29
N ARG A 386 -10.21 9.32 -18.95
CA ARG A 386 -9.18 10.23 -18.41
C ARG A 386 -9.68 11.00 -17.17
N MET A 387 -9.01 10.89 -16.03
CA MET A 387 -9.11 11.88 -14.95
C MET A 387 -8.08 12.99 -15.18
N ASN A 388 -8.53 14.17 -15.61
CA ASN A 388 -7.66 15.34 -15.81
C ASN A 388 -7.13 15.87 -14.48
N SER A 389 -5.83 15.75 -14.23
CA SER A 389 -5.10 16.55 -13.24
C SER A 389 -4.83 17.95 -13.81
N GLY A 390 -5.86 18.80 -13.88
CA GLY A 390 -5.74 20.15 -14.42
C GLY A 390 -6.66 21.14 -13.72
N GLY A 391 -6.11 21.90 -12.78
CA GLY A 391 -6.69 23.16 -12.30
C GLY A 391 -7.39 23.10 -10.93
N LYS A 392 -6.83 23.85 -9.98
CA LYS A 392 -7.39 24.35 -8.71
C LYS A 392 -8.80 23.85 -8.33
N GLY A 393 -8.87 23.08 -7.25
CA GLY A 393 -10.09 22.96 -6.44
C GLY A 393 -11.11 21.95 -6.95
N SER A 394 -10.79 20.66 -6.92
CA SER A 394 -11.79 19.62 -6.71
C SER A 394 -11.14 18.38 -6.13
N ILE A 395 -11.43 18.15 -4.85
CA ILE A 395 -11.19 16.89 -4.14
C ILE A 395 -12.22 15.91 -4.71
N ILE A 396 -11.78 14.90 -5.46
CA ILE A 396 -12.66 13.82 -5.92
C ILE A 396 -12.10 12.50 -5.43
N ARG A 397 -12.97 11.78 -4.71
CA ARG A 397 -12.76 10.51 -4.01
C ARG A 397 -12.12 9.46 -4.93
N GLY A 398 -10.85 9.15 -4.70
CA GLY A 398 -10.36 7.80 -4.96
C GLY A 398 -10.95 6.91 -3.87
N GLN A 399 -11.83 5.98 -4.24
CA GLN A 399 -12.20 4.89 -3.35
C GLN A 399 -10.97 3.96 -3.24
N ALA A 400 -10.10 4.28 -2.28
CA ALA A 400 -9.30 3.25 -1.64
C ALA A 400 -10.28 2.27 -1.00
N ALA A 401 -10.00 0.97 -1.12
CA ALA A 401 -10.80 -0.06 -0.49
C ALA A 401 -10.92 0.26 1.01
N THR A 402 -12.11 0.65 1.44
CA THR A 402 -12.42 0.90 2.83
C THR A 402 -12.67 -0.44 3.49
N PHE A 403 -11.86 -0.78 4.50
CA PHE A 403 -12.19 -1.86 5.42
C PHE A 403 -13.51 -1.53 6.11
N SER A 404 -14.53 -2.36 5.91
CA SER A 404 -15.77 -2.26 6.67
C SER A 404 -15.86 -3.42 7.65
N LEU A 405 -16.21 -3.11 8.90
CA LEU A 405 -16.42 -4.10 9.94
C LEU A 405 -17.78 -4.75 9.71
N VAL A 406 -17.82 -5.99 9.21
CA VAL A 406 -19.05 -6.80 9.14
C VAL A 406 -18.80 -8.08 9.92
N GLY A 407 -19.35 -8.16 11.14
CA GLY A 407 -19.45 -9.39 11.95
C GLY A 407 -18.17 -10.25 12.04
N HIS A 408 -17.34 -10.02 13.06
CA HIS A 408 -16.17 -10.86 13.40
C HIS A 408 -15.10 -11.07 12.30
N GLY A 409 -15.19 -10.39 11.16
CA GLY A 409 -14.17 -10.35 10.10
C GLY A 409 -14.10 -8.98 9.44
N TRP A 410 -12.92 -8.61 8.95
CA TRP A 410 -12.71 -7.42 8.13
C TRP A 410 -12.89 -7.81 6.66
N GLU A 411 -13.88 -7.24 5.97
CA GLU A 411 -14.09 -7.43 4.53
C GLU A 411 -13.71 -6.14 3.78
N LEU A 412 -12.88 -6.29 2.74
CA LEU A 412 -12.58 -5.25 1.76
C LEU A 412 -13.78 -5.13 0.80
N THR A 413 -14.54 -4.04 0.89
CA THR A 413 -15.74 -3.87 0.04
C THR A 413 -15.41 -3.26 -1.33
N ASP A 414 -15.89 -3.90 -2.39
CA ASP A 414 -16.10 -3.45 -3.78
C ASP A 414 -15.22 -2.29 -4.29
N GLY A 415 -14.12 -2.66 -4.93
CA GLY A 415 -13.34 -1.82 -5.84
C GLY A 415 -12.43 -2.72 -6.67
N ASP A 416 -12.02 -2.29 -7.87
CA ASP A 416 -11.07 -3.01 -8.74
C ASP A 416 -9.74 -3.24 -8.01
N VAL A 417 -9.69 -4.33 -7.25
CA VAL A 417 -8.58 -4.78 -6.38
C VAL A 417 -7.29 -4.79 -7.17
N TRP A 418 -7.37 -5.27 -8.40
CA TRP A 418 -6.26 -5.36 -9.32
C TRP A 418 -6.03 -4.04 -10.04
N GLY A 419 -7.06 -3.28 -10.40
CA GLY A 419 -6.91 -2.02 -11.13
C GLY A 419 -5.97 -1.02 -10.45
N CYS A 420 -6.06 -0.86 -9.12
CA CYS A 420 -5.18 0.06 -8.38
C CYS A 420 -3.75 -0.44 -8.22
N TRP A 421 -3.53 -1.76 -8.26
CA TRP A 421 -2.20 -2.37 -8.09
C TRP A 421 -1.51 -2.59 -9.44
N LEU A 422 -2.23 -3.14 -10.43
CA LEU A 422 -1.80 -3.31 -11.82
C LEU A 422 -1.51 -1.97 -12.48
N ILE A 423 -2.36 -0.95 -12.24
CA ILE A 423 -2.30 0.35 -12.92
C ILE A 423 -1.74 1.45 -11.98
N GLY A 424 -1.24 1.13 -10.78
CA GLY A 424 -0.84 2.14 -9.80
C GLY A 424 0.67 2.34 -9.65
N GLU A 425 1.11 3.60 -9.68
CA GLU A 425 2.34 4.05 -9.01
C GLU A 425 2.17 4.00 -7.48
N PHE A 426 2.97 3.20 -6.79
CA PHE A 426 3.34 3.49 -5.39
C PHE A 426 4.57 4.39 -5.41
N GLY A 427 4.32 5.69 -5.56
CA GLY A 427 5.24 6.83 -5.39
C GLY A 427 6.73 6.49 -5.31
N LEU A 428 7.38 6.50 -6.47
CA LEU A 428 8.80 6.27 -6.59
C LEU A 428 9.57 7.55 -6.27
N ARG A 429 10.43 7.50 -5.25
CA ARG A 429 11.42 8.56 -5.01
C ARG A 429 12.82 7.96 -5.06
N LYS A 430 13.73 8.65 -5.76
CA LYS A 430 15.18 8.42 -5.60
C LYS A 430 15.54 8.72 -4.15
N GLU A 431 15.87 7.68 -3.40
CA GLU A 431 16.31 7.81 -2.01
C GLU A 431 17.79 8.18 -1.94
N ASN A 432 18.15 9.03 -0.98
CA ASN A 432 19.54 9.35 -0.68
C ASN A 432 20.19 8.15 0.02
N SER A 433 21.19 7.58 -0.63
CA SER A 433 21.95 6.41 -0.22
C SER A 433 22.74 6.63 1.08
N PHE A 434 22.26 6.10 2.20
CA PHE A 434 23.08 5.78 3.37
C PHE A 434 22.97 4.27 3.64
N TYR A 435 23.73 3.47 2.90
CA TYR A 435 23.70 2.03 3.01
C TYR A 435 24.66 1.54 4.10
N SER A 436 24.17 0.73 5.04
CA SER A 436 25.02 -0.32 5.61
C SER A 436 25.05 -1.47 4.58
N PRO A 437 26.21 -1.90 4.07
CA PRO A 437 26.26 -2.90 3.01
C PRO A 437 25.69 -4.24 3.51
N MET A 438 24.58 -4.67 2.92
CA MET A 438 24.00 -5.99 3.12
C MET A 438 25.02 -7.05 2.68
N LYS A 439 25.22 -8.09 3.51
CA LYS A 439 26.20 -9.15 3.23
C LYS A 439 25.81 -9.91 1.95
N ASP A 440 26.80 -10.30 1.16
CA ASP A 440 26.56 -11.03 -0.09
C ASP A 440 25.82 -12.36 0.16
N SER A 441 26.10 -13.03 1.27
CA SER A 441 25.38 -14.24 1.68
C SER A 441 23.90 -14.01 1.96
N THR A 442 23.52 -12.79 2.38
CA THR A 442 22.11 -12.41 2.56
C THR A 442 21.45 -12.19 1.21
N LEU A 443 22.13 -11.52 0.28
CA LEU A 443 21.65 -11.29 -1.08
C LEU A 443 21.43 -12.60 -1.84
N THR A 444 22.38 -13.55 -1.77
CA THR A 444 22.23 -14.88 -2.41
C THR A 444 21.01 -15.63 -1.89
N LYS A 445 20.75 -15.59 -0.58
CA LYS A 445 19.56 -16.24 0.01
C LYS A 445 18.26 -15.57 -0.41
N MET A 446 18.25 -14.24 -0.53
CA MET A 446 17.09 -13.47 -0.97
C MET A 446 16.75 -13.81 -2.43
N VAL A 447 17.77 -13.85 -3.30
CA VAL A 447 17.60 -14.31 -4.70
C VAL A 447 17.06 -15.74 -4.73
N SER A 448 17.61 -16.66 -3.92
CA SER A 448 17.10 -18.04 -3.84
C SER A 448 15.64 -18.11 -3.41
N GLY A 449 15.23 -17.37 -2.38
CA GLY A 449 13.83 -17.37 -1.91
C GLY A 449 12.87 -16.73 -2.91
N LEU A 450 13.31 -15.68 -3.62
CA LEU A 450 12.56 -15.10 -4.73
C LEU A 450 12.43 -16.11 -5.89
N GLU A 451 13.52 -16.75 -6.29
CA GLU A 451 13.51 -17.76 -7.36
C GLU A 451 12.57 -18.93 -7.04
N GLU A 452 12.54 -19.41 -5.80
CA GLU A 452 11.57 -20.41 -5.35
C GLU A 452 10.12 -19.91 -5.52
N THR A 453 9.85 -18.65 -5.16
CA THR A 453 8.52 -18.03 -5.30
C THR A 453 8.12 -17.90 -6.77
N ILE A 454 9.05 -17.43 -7.62
CA ILE A 454 8.83 -17.30 -9.06
C ILE A 454 8.60 -18.66 -9.72
N ASN A 455 9.28 -19.72 -9.25
CA ASN A 455 9.04 -21.08 -9.74
C ASN A 455 7.62 -21.57 -9.44
N LEU A 456 7.06 -21.25 -8.26
CA LEU A 456 5.66 -21.54 -7.93
C LEU A 456 4.69 -20.77 -8.84
N ILE A 457 5.00 -19.50 -9.12
CA ILE A 457 4.20 -18.69 -10.04
C ILE A 457 4.26 -19.25 -11.47
N PHE A 458 5.42 -19.73 -11.92
CA PHE A 458 5.53 -20.42 -13.21
C PHE A 458 4.70 -21.69 -13.27
N ASP A 459 4.68 -22.48 -12.19
CA ASP A 459 3.89 -23.71 -12.14
C ASP A 459 2.38 -23.38 -12.21
N PHE A 460 1.93 -22.31 -11.54
CA PHE A 460 0.57 -21.80 -11.66
C PHE A 460 0.24 -21.34 -13.09
N LEU A 461 1.12 -20.56 -13.73
CA LEU A 461 0.94 -20.10 -15.12
C LEU A 461 0.92 -21.26 -16.12
N GLN A 462 1.76 -22.28 -15.90
CA GLN A 462 1.76 -23.51 -16.70
C GLN A 462 0.44 -24.27 -16.54
N ASP A 463 -0.08 -24.40 -15.31
CA ASP A 463 -1.38 -25.03 -15.05
C ASP A 463 -2.52 -24.26 -15.75
N SER A 464 -2.51 -22.92 -15.68
CA SER A 464 -3.48 -22.10 -16.40
C SER A 464 -3.42 -22.30 -17.92
N LYS A 465 -2.21 -22.39 -18.49
CA LYS A 465 -1.98 -22.68 -19.91
C LYS A 465 -2.56 -24.04 -20.30
N ASP A 466 -2.31 -25.06 -19.49
CA ASP A 466 -2.76 -26.43 -19.76
C ASP A 466 -4.30 -26.54 -19.67
N HIS A 467 -4.93 -25.70 -18.85
CA HIS A 467 -6.39 -25.53 -18.78
C HIS A 467 -6.97 -24.55 -19.83
N GLY A 468 -6.14 -24.02 -20.73
CA GLY A 468 -6.55 -23.10 -21.80
C GLY A 468 -7.04 -21.73 -21.31
N GLN A 469 -6.76 -21.37 -20.05
CA GLN A 469 -7.03 -20.03 -19.54
C GLN A 469 -5.91 -19.10 -19.98
N ARG A 470 -6.26 -17.93 -20.50
CA ARG A 470 -5.30 -16.87 -20.84
C ARG A 470 -5.70 -15.50 -20.31
N LYS A 471 -6.88 -15.39 -19.69
CA LYS A 471 -7.50 -14.13 -19.32
C LYS A 471 -7.80 -14.10 -17.82
N GLY A 472 -7.37 -13.04 -17.15
CA GLY A 472 -7.64 -12.81 -15.73
C GLY A 472 -6.56 -11.97 -15.07
N ASP A 473 -6.96 -11.07 -14.17
CA ASP A 473 -6.05 -10.14 -13.52
C ASP A 473 -5.01 -10.83 -12.62
N ASP A 474 -5.35 -11.99 -12.05
CA ASP A 474 -4.39 -12.79 -11.29
C ASP A 474 -3.31 -13.43 -12.17
N LEU A 475 -3.65 -13.80 -13.41
CA LEU A 475 -2.67 -14.26 -14.41
C LEU A 475 -1.77 -13.10 -14.83
N LEU A 476 -2.36 -11.95 -15.12
CA LEU A 476 -1.62 -10.75 -15.50
C LEU A 476 -0.67 -10.29 -14.38
N ALA A 477 -1.14 -10.34 -13.13
CA ALA A 477 -0.34 -10.05 -11.95
C ALA A 477 0.82 -11.04 -11.78
N ALA A 478 0.59 -12.34 -12.01
CA ALA A 478 1.63 -13.34 -12.02
C ALA A 478 2.70 -13.05 -13.09
N VAL A 479 2.28 -12.67 -14.32
CA VAL A 479 3.21 -12.24 -15.39
C VAL A 479 4.00 -11.02 -14.97
N ARG A 480 3.38 -10.03 -14.32
CA ARG A 480 4.07 -8.84 -13.79
C ARG A 480 5.18 -9.20 -12.82
N ILE A 481 4.90 -10.04 -11.82
CA ILE A 481 5.91 -10.45 -10.84
C ILE A 481 7.06 -11.23 -11.49
N VAL A 482 6.76 -12.11 -12.45
CA VAL A 482 7.77 -12.82 -13.24
C VAL A 482 8.62 -11.83 -14.03
N GLY A 483 8.01 -10.89 -14.75
CA GLY A 483 8.69 -9.85 -15.53
C GLY A 483 9.60 -8.99 -14.67
N SER A 484 9.09 -8.49 -13.54
CA SER A 484 9.86 -7.68 -12.58
C SER A 484 11.07 -8.43 -12.02
N TYR A 485 10.93 -9.71 -11.67
CA TYR A 485 12.07 -10.51 -11.18
C TYR A 485 13.11 -10.79 -12.27
N LEU A 486 12.65 -11.19 -13.46
CA LEU A 486 13.55 -11.53 -14.56
C LEU A 486 14.28 -10.31 -15.11
N ALA A 487 13.72 -9.11 -14.98
CA ALA A 487 14.44 -7.87 -15.31
C ALA A 487 15.70 -7.70 -14.44
N GLU A 488 15.68 -8.19 -13.21
CA GLU A 488 16.82 -8.16 -12.28
C GLU A 488 17.73 -9.38 -12.42
N VAL A 489 17.15 -10.56 -12.73
CA VAL A 489 17.90 -11.83 -12.88
C VAL A 489 17.56 -12.51 -14.23
N PRO A 490 18.07 -12.01 -15.37
CA PRO A 490 17.61 -12.42 -16.71
C PRO A 490 17.90 -13.86 -17.12
N ILE A 491 18.87 -14.49 -16.45
CA ILE A 491 19.34 -15.85 -16.72
C ILE A 491 18.65 -16.87 -15.78
N ALA A 492 17.86 -16.42 -14.81
CA ALA A 492 17.08 -17.32 -13.96
C ALA A 492 15.98 -18.03 -14.77
N CYS A 493 15.62 -19.24 -14.35
CA CYS A 493 14.48 -20.00 -14.89
C CYS A 493 14.43 -20.17 -16.42
N GLN A 494 15.58 -20.15 -17.12
CA GLN A 494 15.64 -20.13 -18.60
C GLN A 494 14.82 -21.24 -19.28
N GLU A 495 14.83 -22.46 -18.75
CA GLU A 495 14.12 -23.59 -19.35
C GLU A 495 12.60 -23.40 -19.32
N LYS A 496 12.04 -23.09 -18.13
CA LYS A 496 10.61 -22.79 -17.96
C LYS A 496 10.21 -21.57 -18.79
N MET A 497 11.05 -20.54 -18.79
CA MET A 497 10.79 -19.31 -19.52
C MET A 497 10.72 -19.55 -21.04
N ARG A 498 11.66 -20.30 -21.62
CA ARG A 498 11.60 -20.67 -23.05
C ARG A 498 10.35 -21.47 -23.40
N ALA A 499 9.88 -22.35 -22.50
CA ALA A 499 8.69 -23.17 -22.72
C ALA A 499 7.36 -22.37 -22.62
N LEU A 500 7.36 -21.31 -21.80
CA LEU A 500 6.17 -20.51 -21.51
C LEU A 500 6.11 -19.16 -22.23
N LEU A 501 7.19 -18.69 -22.86
CA LEU A 501 7.28 -17.34 -23.45
C LEU A 501 6.08 -16.96 -24.31
N GLY A 502 5.69 -17.81 -25.28
CA GLY A 502 4.53 -17.52 -26.13
C GLY A 502 3.22 -17.43 -25.34
N TYR A 503 3.07 -18.19 -24.27
CA TYR A 503 1.90 -18.10 -23.40
C TYR A 503 1.91 -16.81 -22.57
N LEU A 504 3.04 -16.44 -21.95
CA LEU A 504 3.14 -15.21 -21.15
C LEU A 504 2.82 -13.96 -21.98
N LEU A 505 3.29 -13.91 -23.22
CA LEU A 505 2.97 -12.83 -24.17
C LEU A 505 1.49 -12.80 -24.60
N SER A 506 0.76 -13.90 -24.41
CA SER A 506 -0.67 -14.01 -24.77
C SER A 506 -1.62 -13.76 -23.59
N VAL A 507 -1.08 -13.56 -22.38
CA VAL A 507 -1.91 -13.33 -21.19
C VAL A 507 -2.58 -11.96 -21.28
N GLU A 508 -3.87 -11.93 -20.99
CA GLU A 508 -4.72 -10.75 -21.01
C GLU A 508 -5.28 -10.48 -19.60
N GLY A 509 -5.31 -9.23 -19.17
CA GLY A 509 -6.11 -8.78 -18.02
C GLY A 509 -7.61 -8.98 -18.26
N GLN A 510 -8.41 -8.92 -17.20
CA GLN A 510 -9.84 -9.23 -17.25
C GLN A 510 -10.59 -8.31 -18.24
N ASP A 511 -10.19 -7.05 -18.34
CA ASP A 511 -10.80 -6.03 -19.20
C ASP A 511 -10.02 -5.74 -20.48
N GLU A 512 -8.88 -6.39 -20.70
CA GLU A 512 -8.06 -6.19 -21.91
C GLU A 512 -8.72 -6.82 -23.14
N THR A 513 -8.59 -6.16 -24.30
CA THR A 513 -9.07 -6.68 -25.60
C THR A 513 -8.01 -7.46 -26.36
N SER A 514 -6.74 -7.21 -26.03
CA SER A 514 -5.54 -7.83 -26.57
C SER A 514 -4.45 -7.77 -25.50
N PRO A 515 -3.43 -8.66 -25.54
CA PRO A 515 -2.41 -8.71 -24.50
C PRO A 515 -1.51 -7.48 -24.61
N PHE A 516 -1.78 -6.44 -23.82
CA PHE A 516 -0.99 -5.22 -23.82
C PHE A 516 -0.12 -5.13 -22.56
N TYR A 517 -0.73 -5.24 -21.38
CA TYR A 517 -0.02 -5.10 -20.11
C TYR A 517 0.98 -6.23 -19.87
N SER A 518 0.66 -7.46 -20.25
CA SER A 518 1.58 -8.59 -20.12
C SER A 518 2.88 -8.36 -20.91
N ILE A 519 2.77 -7.83 -22.12
CA ILE A 519 3.92 -7.46 -22.95
C ILE A 519 4.70 -6.33 -22.28
N CYS A 520 4.01 -5.26 -21.86
CA CYS A 520 4.63 -4.13 -21.17
C CYS A 520 5.46 -4.59 -19.95
N PHE A 521 4.90 -5.47 -19.11
CA PHE A 521 5.60 -5.99 -17.93
C PHE A 521 6.82 -6.86 -18.26
N LEU A 522 6.84 -7.50 -19.44
CA LEU A 522 7.96 -8.33 -19.89
C LEU A 522 9.04 -7.54 -20.64
N LEU A 523 8.74 -6.34 -21.15
CA LEU A 523 9.66 -5.52 -21.96
C LEU A 523 11.05 -5.30 -21.32
N PRO A 524 11.18 -4.95 -20.03
CA PRO A 524 12.49 -4.77 -19.42
C PRO A 524 13.39 -6.00 -19.51
N TRP A 525 12.82 -7.19 -19.37
CA TRP A 525 13.55 -8.45 -19.51
C TRP A 525 13.78 -8.82 -20.98
N LEU A 526 12.78 -8.65 -21.85
CA LEU A 526 12.88 -8.91 -23.29
C LEU A 526 13.98 -8.08 -23.95
N CYS A 527 14.07 -6.80 -23.59
CA CYS A 527 15.11 -5.90 -24.06
C CYS A 527 16.51 -6.43 -23.72
N GLN A 528 16.70 -6.96 -22.51
CA GLN A 528 17.99 -7.51 -22.07
C GLN A 528 18.35 -8.82 -22.77
N ILE A 529 17.42 -9.78 -22.87
CA ILE A 529 17.73 -11.06 -23.51
C ILE A 529 17.95 -10.93 -25.01
N THR A 530 17.30 -9.96 -25.67
CA THR A 530 17.46 -9.71 -27.11
C THR A 530 18.78 -9.03 -27.46
N MET A 531 19.57 -8.56 -26.48
CA MET A 531 20.97 -8.19 -26.73
C MET A 531 21.81 -9.38 -27.21
N HIS A 532 21.36 -10.60 -26.94
CA HIS A 532 21.98 -11.84 -27.41
C HIS A 532 21.11 -12.53 -28.46
N ILE A 533 21.78 -13.14 -29.44
CA ILE A 533 21.13 -13.79 -30.57
C ILE A 533 20.20 -14.95 -30.16
N ASP A 534 20.54 -15.69 -29.10
CA ASP A 534 19.70 -16.77 -28.60
C ASP A 534 18.37 -16.24 -28.02
N GLY A 535 18.39 -15.06 -27.39
CA GLY A 535 17.18 -14.39 -26.94
C GLY A 535 16.32 -13.89 -28.10
N CYS A 536 16.95 -13.32 -29.14
CA CYS A 536 16.26 -12.97 -30.38
C CYS A 536 15.59 -14.18 -31.05
N LYS A 537 16.29 -15.32 -31.14
CA LYS A 537 15.74 -16.57 -31.69
C LYS A 537 14.57 -17.09 -30.86
N ALA A 538 14.70 -17.09 -29.53
CA ALA A 538 13.62 -17.51 -28.64
C ALA A 538 12.37 -16.65 -28.83
N LEU A 539 12.52 -15.32 -28.82
CA LEU A 539 11.42 -14.38 -29.01
C LEU A 539 10.77 -14.48 -30.40
N ALA A 540 11.58 -14.58 -31.45
CA ALA A 540 11.09 -14.74 -32.82
C ALA A 540 10.32 -16.06 -32.99
N SER A 541 10.84 -17.17 -32.47
CA SER A 541 10.20 -18.49 -32.54
C SER A 541 8.86 -18.56 -31.77
N ALA A 542 8.71 -17.76 -30.71
CA ALA A 542 7.47 -17.61 -29.96
C ALA A 542 6.46 -16.66 -30.65
N GLY A 543 6.84 -16.04 -31.78
CA GLY A 543 6.01 -15.04 -32.47
C GLY A 543 5.97 -13.67 -31.79
N GLY A 544 6.76 -13.46 -30.73
CA GLY A 544 6.66 -12.27 -29.87
C GLY A 544 7.07 -10.96 -30.53
N HIS A 545 7.77 -11.00 -31.65
CA HIS A 545 8.04 -9.80 -32.45
C HIS A 545 6.75 -9.13 -32.94
N ARG A 546 5.72 -9.90 -33.34
CA ARG A 546 4.42 -9.36 -33.75
C ARG A 546 3.67 -8.74 -32.58
N GLU A 547 3.69 -9.42 -31.44
CA GLU A 547 3.06 -8.96 -30.20
C GLU A 547 3.69 -7.62 -29.73
N ILE A 548 5.02 -7.51 -29.74
CA ILE A 548 5.72 -6.27 -29.37
C ILE A 548 5.46 -5.15 -30.39
N VAL A 549 5.39 -5.47 -31.69
CA VAL A 549 5.01 -4.49 -32.71
C VAL A 549 3.62 -3.95 -32.45
N GLU A 550 2.64 -4.82 -32.20
CA GLU A 550 1.27 -4.41 -31.90
C GLU A 550 1.20 -3.57 -30.61
N CYS A 551 1.90 -4.00 -29.55
CA CYS A 551 2.04 -3.23 -28.31
C CYS A 551 2.64 -1.84 -28.57
N LEU A 552 3.71 -1.73 -29.33
CA LEU A 552 4.36 -0.46 -29.66
C LEU A 552 3.45 0.45 -30.50
N VAL A 553 2.74 -0.10 -31.48
CA VAL A 553 1.71 0.62 -32.25
C VAL A 553 0.61 1.17 -31.33
N ASN A 554 0.16 0.38 -30.36
CA ASN A 554 -0.83 0.80 -29.36
C ASN A 554 -0.29 1.87 -28.40
N MET A 555 1.02 1.91 -28.11
CA MET A 555 1.62 2.96 -27.28
C MET A 555 1.75 4.29 -28.02
N VAL A 556 2.17 4.27 -29.30
CA VAL A 556 2.62 5.48 -30.02
C VAL A 556 1.65 5.97 -31.10
N GLY A 557 0.64 5.18 -31.47
CA GLY A 557 -0.34 5.51 -32.50
C GLY A 557 -1.42 6.52 -32.08
N SER A 558 -2.31 6.87 -33.03
CA SER A 558 -3.36 7.88 -32.85
C SER A 558 -4.44 7.54 -31.81
N ASN A 559 -4.58 6.25 -31.47
CA ASN A 559 -5.51 5.72 -30.47
C ASN A 559 -4.74 5.22 -29.24
N SER A 560 -3.70 5.94 -28.81
CA SER A 560 -2.75 5.42 -27.83
C SER A 560 -3.43 4.89 -26.56
N GLN A 561 -3.22 3.60 -26.29
CA GLN A 561 -3.56 3.00 -25.02
C GLN A 561 -2.45 3.39 -24.02
N ILE A 562 -2.73 4.45 -23.27
CA ILE A 562 -2.19 4.84 -21.97
C ILE A 562 -0.80 4.26 -21.64
N VAL A 563 0.25 4.95 -22.11
CA VAL A 563 1.57 4.96 -21.45
C VAL A 563 2.15 6.38 -21.62
N ASP A 564 2.09 7.20 -20.57
CA ASP A 564 2.79 8.50 -20.52
C ASP A 564 4.28 8.30 -20.14
N ASP A 565 4.69 7.05 -19.97
CA ASP A 565 6.06 6.62 -19.70
C ASP A 565 6.86 6.42 -21.00
N LYS A 566 7.75 7.38 -21.28
CA LYS A 566 8.67 7.28 -22.42
C LYS A 566 9.60 6.07 -22.30
N ASP A 567 9.95 5.63 -21.09
CA ASP A 567 10.95 4.59 -20.89
C ASP A 567 10.45 3.22 -21.40
N THR A 568 9.19 2.88 -21.13
CA THR A 568 8.53 1.67 -21.69
C THR A 568 8.51 1.69 -23.22
N VAL A 569 8.24 2.86 -23.84
CA VAL A 569 8.26 3.00 -25.30
C VAL A 569 9.67 2.77 -25.85
N PHE A 570 10.70 3.33 -25.20
CA PHE A 570 12.09 3.11 -25.59
C PHE A 570 12.51 1.63 -25.43
N LEU A 571 12.09 0.94 -24.37
CA LEU A 571 12.35 -0.50 -24.20
C LEU A 571 11.74 -1.34 -25.32
N ALA A 572 10.51 -1.02 -25.75
CA ALA A 572 9.89 -1.67 -26.92
C ALA A 572 10.67 -1.36 -28.20
N CYS A 573 11.05 -0.11 -28.42
CA CYS A 573 11.88 0.30 -29.55
C CYS A 573 13.23 -0.44 -29.60
N ASP A 574 13.94 -0.51 -28.47
CA ASP A 574 15.23 -1.21 -28.34
C ASP A 574 15.07 -2.71 -28.58
N THR A 575 14.01 -3.32 -28.06
CA THR A 575 13.73 -4.75 -28.29
C THR A 575 13.49 -5.03 -29.78
N ILE A 576 12.71 -4.20 -30.47
CA ILE A 576 12.50 -4.33 -31.93
C ILE A 576 13.80 -4.06 -32.69
N MET A 577 14.58 -3.06 -32.29
CA MET A 577 15.86 -2.74 -32.92
C MET A 577 16.85 -3.91 -32.80
N ASN A 578 16.95 -4.55 -31.62
CA ASN A 578 17.78 -5.74 -31.40
C ASN A 578 17.40 -6.90 -32.34
N LEU A 579 16.10 -7.15 -32.51
CA LEU A 579 15.58 -8.15 -33.45
C LEU A 579 15.96 -7.81 -34.90
N LEU A 580 15.75 -6.57 -35.33
CA LEU A 580 16.03 -6.12 -36.69
C LEU A 580 17.54 -6.06 -37.01
N LEU A 581 18.38 -5.74 -36.03
CA LEU A 581 19.84 -5.86 -36.16
C LEU A 581 20.26 -7.31 -36.37
N SER A 582 19.55 -8.25 -35.74
CA SER A 582 19.75 -9.70 -35.85
C SER A 582 19.02 -10.35 -37.05
N ARG A 583 18.36 -9.57 -37.91
CA ARG A 583 17.48 -10.06 -39.01
C ARG A 583 18.07 -11.14 -39.91
N LYS A 584 19.40 -11.11 -40.14
CA LYS A 584 20.07 -12.10 -41.02
C LYS A 584 19.95 -13.52 -40.50
N GLU A 585 19.85 -13.69 -39.19
CA GLU A 585 19.73 -14.97 -38.50
C GLU A 585 18.27 -15.35 -38.19
N LEU A 586 17.32 -14.43 -38.41
CA LEU A 586 15.91 -14.58 -38.07
C LEU A 586 14.99 -14.64 -39.30
N LYS A 587 15.55 -14.85 -40.49
CA LYS A 587 14.84 -14.78 -41.78
C LYS A 587 13.64 -15.71 -41.89
N ASP A 588 13.65 -16.82 -41.15
CA ASP A 588 12.58 -17.82 -41.18
C ASP A 588 11.38 -17.43 -40.30
N TRP A 589 11.52 -16.41 -39.44
CA TRP A 589 10.49 -16.00 -38.49
C TRP A 589 9.98 -14.58 -38.69
N ILE A 590 10.79 -13.69 -39.27
CA ILE A 590 10.48 -12.25 -39.37
C ILE A 590 10.26 -11.87 -40.83
N GLU A 591 9.07 -11.34 -41.13
CA GLU A 591 8.75 -10.79 -42.45
C GLU A 591 8.61 -9.26 -42.38
N TRP A 592 8.92 -8.57 -43.48
CA TRP A 592 8.83 -7.10 -43.52
C TRP A 592 7.39 -6.59 -43.36
N SER A 593 6.39 -7.41 -43.74
CA SER A 593 4.96 -7.11 -43.61
C SER A 593 4.53 -6.91 -42.16
N ASP A 594 5.21 -7.56 -41.21
CA ASP A 594 4.91 -7.45 -39.77
C ASP A 594 5.10 -6.02 -39.25
N PHE A 595 5.94 -5.20 -39.92
CA PHE A 595 6.32 -3.86 -39.46
C PHE A 595 5.62 -2.71 -40.19
N VAL A 596 4.73 -2.99 -41.14
CA VAL A 596 4.10 -1.92 -41.95
C VAL A 596 3.27 -0.97 -41.07
N ASN A 597 2.47 -1.53 -40.16
CA ASN A 597 1.69 -0.73 -39.20
C ASN A 597 2.60 0.04 -38.23
N LEU A 598 3.76 -0.53 -37.87
CA LEU A 598 4.74 0.14 -37.03
C LEU A 598 5.30 1.40 -37.70
N LEU A 599 5.62 1.34 -38.99
CA LEU A 599 6.13 2.50 -39.72
C LEU A 599 5.16 3.69 -39.62
N HIS A 600 3.86 3.47 -39.80
CA HIS A 600 2.85 4.53 -39.65
C HIS A 600 2.80 5.10 -38.23
N ALA A 601 2.79 4.23 -37.22
CA ALA A 601 2.72 4.63 -35.83
C ALA A 601 3.96 5.47 -35.44
N LEU A 602 5.17 5.06 -35.86
CA LEU A 602 6.40 5.77 -35.57
C LEU A 602 6.48 7.13 -36.29
N ILE A 603 6.02 7.22 -37.54
CA ILE A 603 5.91 8.51 -38.26
C ILE A 603 4.99 9.46 -37.48
N PHE A 604 3.82 8.99 -37.09
CA PHE A 604 2.86 9.77 -36.30
C PHE A 604 3.46 10.20 -34.94
N TRP A 605 4.17 9.30 -34.26
CA TRP A 605 4.82 9.61 -32.98
C TRP A 605 5.86 10.71 -33.10
N ASN A 606 6.72 10.64 -34.12
CA ASN A 606 7.73 11.64 -34.38
C ASN A 606 7.13 13.01 -34.78
N GLU A 607 6.02 13.04 -35.52
CA GLU A 607 5.33 14.32 -35.84
C GLU A 607 4.81 15.04 -34.58
N ASN A 608 4.43 14.26 -33.56
CA ASN A 608 3.87 14.78 -32.32
C ASN A 608 4.91 14.96 -31.19
N CYS A 609 6.12 14.41 -31.33
CA CYS A 609 7.18 14.50 -30.34
C CYS A 609 8.37 15.35 -30.83
N LYS A 610 8.73 16.40 -30.08
CA LYS A 610 9.86 17.30 -30.43
C LYS A 610 11.20 16.85 -29.86
N ASP A 611 11.28 15.66 -29.30
CA ASP A 611 12.45 15.11 -28.64
C ASP A 611 13.44 14.54 -29.68
N PRO A 612 14.69 15.03 -29.75
CA PRO A 612 15.70 14.51 -30.68
C PRO A 612 15.94 13.01 -30.52
N SER A 613 15.85 12.49 -29.29
CA SER A 613 16.06 11.07 -28.98
C SER A 613 15.01 10.19 -29.68
N VAL A 614 13.75 10.67 -29.70
CA VAL A 614 12.65 9.99 -30.41
C VAL A 614 12.89 10.00 -31.91
N MET A 615 13.31 11.13 -32.47
CA MET A 615 13.61 11.22 -33.91
C MET A 615 14.73 10.24 -34.32
N MET A 616 15.81 10.16 -33.53
CA MET A 616 16.92 9.23 -33.80
C MET A 616 16.49 7.77 -33.67
N MET A 617 15.71 7.43 -32.63
CA MET A 617 15.20 6.07 -32.42
C MET A 617 14.27 5.64 -33.55
N VAL A 618 13.26 6.46 -33.86
CA VAL A 618 12.31 6.23 -34.94
C VAL A 618 13.02 6.07 -36.28
N SER A 619 13.97 6.96 -36.60
CA SER A 619 14.75 6.89 -37.84
C SER A 619 15.57 5.60 -37.93
N SER A 620 16.14 5.13 -36.81
CA SER A 620 16.92 3.90 -36.75
C SER A 620 16.06 2.67 -37.06
N ILE A 621 14.92 2.53 -36.39
CA ILE A 621 13.97 1.43 -36.63
C ILE A 621 13.47 1.47 -38.08
N CYS A 622 13.04 2.64 -38.56
CA CYS A 622 12.61 2.83 -39.94
C CYS A 622 13.69 2.40 -40.94
N CYS A 623 14.94 2.82 -40.76
CA CYS A 623 16.05 2.43 -41.64
C CYS A 623 16.28 0.91 -41.65
N LEU A 624 16.13 0.25 -40.51
CA LEU A 624 16.29 -1.20 -40.41
C LEU A 624 15.12 -1.95 -41.08
N VAL A 625 13.89 -1.45 -40.97
CA VAL A 625 12.71 -2.02 -41.64
C VAL A 625 12.80 -1.82 -43.16
N LEU A 626 13.21 -0.64 -43.63
CA LEU A 626 13.38 -0.37 -45.06
C LEU A 626 14.41 -1.31 -45.71
N ASP A 627 15.44 -1.72 -44.96
CA ASP A 627 16.41 -2.69 -45.45
C ASP A 627 15.80 -4.06 -45.80
N LEU A 628 14.65 -4.41 -45.21
CA LEU A 628 13.94 -5.66 -45.47
C LEU A 628 13.05 -5.63 -46.72
N THR A 629 12.80 -4.46 -47.31
CA THR A 629 11.82 -4.30 -48.39
C THR A 629 12.32 -3.40 -49.53
N SER A 630 11.45 -3.01 -50.45
CA SER A 630 11.72 -2.05 -51.53
C SER A 630 10.58 -1.04 -51.66
N GLU A 631 10.84 0.11 -52.28
CA GLU A 631 9.82 1.15 -52.47
C GLU A 631 8.58 0.63 -53.19
N GLU A 632 8.77 -0.16 -54.26
CA GLU A 632 7.67 -0.79 -55.01
C GLU A 632 6.87 -1.77 -54.15
N SER A 633 7.54 -2.62 -53.36
CA SER A 633 6.87 -3.60 -52.49
C SER A 633 6.05 -2.91 -51.40
N LEU A 634 6.57 -1.81 -50.85
CA LEU A 634 5.92 -1.05 -49.80
C LEU A 634 4.70 -0.28 -50.32
N LEU A 635 4.79 0.37 -51.48
CA LEU A 635 3.68 1.11 -52.10
C LEU A 635 2.58 0.20 -52.68
N ASN A 636 2.89 -1.06 -52.96
CA ASN A 636 1.90 -2.05 -53.39
C ASN A 636 1.00 -2.55 -52.24
N GLN A 637 1.33 -2.24 -50.97
CA GLN A 637 0.50 -2.58 -49.82
C GLN A 637 -0.65 -1.59 -49.66
N SER A 638 -1.87 -2.08 -49.47
CA SER A 638 -3.05 -1.22 -49.30
C SER A 638 -3.00 -0.36 -48.02
N SER A 639 -2.18 -0.75 -47.05
CA SER A 639 -2.03 -0.03 -45.78
C SER A 639 -1.02 1.10 -45.82
N PHE A 640 -0.12 1.17 -46.82
CA PHE A 640 0.95 2.17 -46.89
C PHE A 640 0.83 3.08 -48.11
N ASP A 641 0.80 4.40 -47.88
CA ASP A 641 0.53 5.39 -48.91
C ASP A 641 1.73 6.29 -49.23
N GLN A 642 1.64 7.00 -50.36
CA GLN A 642 2.70 7.92 -50.81
C GLN A 642 2.97 9.03 -49.79
N SER A 643 1.94 9.51 -49.08
CA SER A 643 2.12 10.55 -48.05
C SER A 643 2.98 10.06 -46.89
N SER A 644 2.81 8.81 -46.47
CA SER A 644 3.66 8.21 -45.43
C SER A 644 5.11 8.04 -45.92
N LEU A 645 5.32 7.71 -47.20
CA LEU A 645 6.66 7.65 -47.80
C LEU A 645 7.35 9.03 -47.82
N GLU A 646 6.63 10.09 -48.16
CA GLU A 646 7.15 11.47 -48.16
C GLU A 646 7.57 11.91 -46.75
N LYS A 647 6.73 11.64 -45.75
CA LYS A 647 7.04 11.94 -44.33
C LYS A 647 8.28 11.15 -43.85
N LEU A 648 8.36 9.88 -44.21
CA LEU A 648 9.50 9.02 -43.91
C LEU A 648 10.79 9.54 -44.56
N SER A 649 10.69 9.99 -45.81
CA SER A 649 11.82 10.57 -46.56
C SER A 649 12.36 11.83 -45.87
N HIS A 650 11.46 12.73 -45.45
CA HIS A 650 11.84 13.93 -44.71
C HIS A 650 12.45 13.62 -43.33
N LEU A 651 11.92 12.62 -42.62
CA LEU A 651 12.47 12.16 -41.35
C LEU A 651 13.92 11.67 -41.51
N ILE A 652 14.17 10.80 -42.49
CA ILE A 652 15.50 10.21 -42.72
C ILE A 652 16.50 11.29 -43.14
N ALA A 653 16.13 12.17 -44.08
CA ALA A 653 16.94 13.31 -44.49
C ALA A 653 17.31 14.21 -43.31
N ARG A 654 16.33 14.56 -42.48
CA ARG A 654 16.57 15.36 -41.27
C ARG A 654 17.49 14.66 -40.27
N SER A 655 17.36 13.35 -40.09
CA SER A 655 18.19 12.59 -39.16
C SER A 655 19.66 12.49 -39.60
N LEU A 656 19.92 12.38 -40.91
CA LEU A 656 21.28 12.35 -41.49
C LEU A 656 21.96 13.72 -41.49
N ASN A 657 21.23 14.80 -41.75
CA ASN A 657 21.78 16.16 -41.81
C ASN A 657 22.07 16.77 -40.44
N GLN A 658 21.54 16.21 -39.36
CA GLN A 658 21.76 16.73 -38.01
C GLN A 658 23.13 16.35 -37.42
N GLY A 659 23.91 15.49 -38.08
CA GLY A 659 25.18 14.89 -37.62
C GLY A 659 26.32 15.83 -37.17
N GLU A 660 26.18 17.16 -37.28
CA GLU A 660 27.22 18.14 -36.93
C GLU A 660 27.02 18.86 -35.58
N LEU A 661 25.96 18.56 -34.83
CA LEU A 661 25.65 19.26 -33.57
C LEU A 661 26.23 18.57 -32.31
N GLU A 662 26.79 19.37 -31.39
CA GLU A 662 27.48 18.95 -30.15
C GLU A 662 26.65 18.03 -29.21
N TYR A 663 25.32 18.05 -29.32
CA TYR A 663 24.38 17.24 -28.53
C TYR A 663 24.29 15.76 -28.98
N LEU A 664 24.92 15.38 -30.11
CA LEU A 664 24.82 14.03 -30.69
C LEU A 664 25.85 13.01 -30.19
N LYS A 665 26.77 13.38 -29.30
CA LYS A 665 27.70 12.40 -28.70
C LYS A 665 26.94 11.23 -28.05
N ASP A 666 25.79 11.51 -27.46
CA ASP A 666 24.95 10.54 -26.75
C ASP A 666 24.10 9.66 -27.68
N HIS A 667 24.06 9.94 -29.01
CA HIS A 667 23.30 9.18 -30.01
C HIS A 667 24.13 8.72 -31.22
N SER A 668 25.46 8.67 -31.06
CA SER A 668 26.37 8.34 -32.15
C SER A 668 26.14 6.94 -32.74
N ASP A 669 25.75 5.97 -31.91
CA ASP A 669 25.43 4.60 -32.33
C ASP A 669 24.17 4.56 -33.21
N LEU A 670 23.11 5.28 -32.83
CA LEU A 670 21.88 5.38 -33.63
C LEU A 670 22.14 6.05 -34.99
N HIS A 671 22.95 7.12 -35.01
CA HIS A 671 23.32 7.77 -36.27
C HIS A 671 24.12 6.83 -37.20
N GLN A 672 24.99 5.98 -36.65
CA GLN A 672 25.70 4.96 -37.43
C GLN A 672 24.74 3.93 -38.01
N ILE A 673 23.73 3.48 -37.25
CA ILE A 673 22.69 2.57 -37.75
C ILE A 673 21.95 3.19 -38.93
N ILE A 674 21.52 4.44 -38.80
CA ILE A 674 20.81 5.18 -39.86
C ILE A 674 21.70 5.31 -41.11
N SER A 675 22.94 5.79 -40.93
CA SER A 675 23.88 6.01 -42.04
C SER A 675 24.21 4.70 -42.79
N ALA A 676 24.50 3.63 -42.04
CA ALA A 676 24.78 2.33 -42.62
C ALA A 676 23.55 1.72 -43.30
N GLY A 677 22.37 1.87 -42.69
CA GLY A 677 21.09 1.46 -43.26
C GLY A 677 20.84 2.15 -44.60
N TYR A 678 20.84 3.48 -44.61
CA TYR A 678 20.62 4.29 -45.82
C TYR A 678 21.56 3.87 -46.96
N CYS A 679 22.86 3.74 -46.70
CA CYS A 679 23.82 3.29 -47.72
C CYS A 679 23.50 1.90 -48.30
N ASN A 680 22.86 1.00 -47.55
CA ASN A 680 22.54 -0.35 -48.00
C ASN A 680 21.27 -0.42 -48.87
N TRP A 681 20.30 0.48 -48.67
CA TRP A 681 19.01 0.40 -49.36
C TRP A 681 18.62 1.64 -50.16
N ALA A 682 19.38 2.73 -50.18
CA ALA A 682 19.03 3.97 -50.89
C ALA A 682 18.66 3.74 -52.37
N ASP A 683 19.35 2.82 -53.05
CA ASP A 683 19.05 2.49 -54.46
C ASP A 683 17.69 1.78 -54.65
N ARG A 684 17.18 1.12 -53.61
CA ARG A 684 15.83 0.51 -53.59
C ARG A 684 14.72 1.52 -53.25
N PHE A 685 15.09 2.73 -52.83
CA PHE A 685 14.17 3.80 -52.40
C PHE A 685 14.52 5.15 -53.05
N PRO A 686 14.28 5.31 -54.37
CA PRO A 686 14.58 6.53 -55.11
C PRO A 686 13.89 7.80 -54.54
N SER A 687 12.68 7.68 -54.00
CA SER A 687 11.96 8.82 -53.40
C SER A 687 12.69 9.35 -52.16
N VAL A 688 13.17 8.45 -51.30
CA VAL A 688 13.93 8.81 -50.09
C VAL A 688 15.30 9.38 -50.47
N ARG A 689 15.99 8.73 -51.42
CA ARG A 689 17.30 9.18 -51.91
C ARG A 689 17.25 10.62 -52.45
N ASN A 690 16.24 10.93 -53.26
CA ASN A 690 16.04 12.28 -53.76
C ASN A 690 15.78 13.28 -52.63
N ALA A 691 15.04 12.91 -51.59
CA ALA A 691 14.80 13.80 -50.45
C ALA A 691 16.10 14.10 -49.68
N VAL A 692 16.96 13.10 -49.46
CA VAL A 692 18.25 13.26 -48.78
C VAL A 692 19.23 14.10 -49.61
N GLU A 693 19.35 13.84 -50.92
CA GLU A 693 20.27 14.59 -51.81
C GLU A 693 19.85 16.07 -51.98
N ASN A 694 18.57 16.40 -51.79
CA ASN A 694 18.05 17.77 -51.91
C ASN A 694 17.90 18.52 -50.57
N SER A 695 18.34 17.92 -49.45
CA SER A 695 18.08 18.40 -48.09
C SER A 695 19.19 19.23 -47.45
#